data_AF-A0A812XQK8-F1
#
_entry.id   AF-A0A812XQK8-F1
#
_cell.length_a   1.000
_cell.length_b   1.000
_cell.length_c   1.000
_cell.angle_alpha   90.00
_cell.angle_beta   90.00
_cell.angle_gamma   90.00
#
_symmetry.space_group_name_H-M   'P 1'
#
loop_
_entity.id
_entity.type
_entity.pdbx_description
1 polymer ?
#
loop_
_entity_poly.entity_id
_entity_poly.type
_entity_poly.pdbx_seq_one_letter_code
_entity_poly.pdbx_strand_id
1 'polypeptide(L)'
;MLQLLQQRNLLGLLRFVAVLLGLICLFSVIFQLLMAYEGQTHSWVTGFYWTLSTMSTLGYGDVSFVSDPGRLFSIFVLLSGVIFMLVLLPFTFMELFYAPWVEMRAANRIPRKVNDNLTGHVIMTFYGPVASALIAKLKQFKYPYVVILPEADEVMQLIDHGINAIHGELNLPETYINARVEQASLVATTRTDIANTSIVFTVRGITKTTPVIATARDSDSKDVLRLAGSSRVLDLTHLMSESLARRAIGGNELIHIIGNIDDLLIAEVDASKTNLVGIDYITAQRQTSVSIVGFWDRGTFQVGEQDSKIEPHSLLVMAGSKAQLDEFNRLYCHEMQTSEHKPVIIIGGGRVGRATARALARRGIDYRIVEQIPERVPDSDKYILGSASDKNILRQAGIDKAPTVIITTKDDETNTYLTIFSRLLRPDIQIICRASLETSVAGLHRAGSDIVMSYASMGSNALFNLLQRSDLLMVAEGLDVFKVEVPQQLVDKTLEEANIKHLTTCSVIGIDKDNRTITNPEPDTRLQANEEIVLIGTPEVIILLIGHGLQLTLLPLRAESLGWSINDIGMTGSFYFLGFLLGCIFIPRFVAAVGHIRTFSTLTTINGAALLCILLSDDPYVWSGLRLMTGIGISGCYLVIESWLNEYTNNAKRGRILAVYTVIVLLSMSVGQLLINLGSPSGFTTIVLGTLLLSLSIIPVALSKVEQPAPLATLEFRFKDIYHASPAAVGGALAIGTVTGALFGLTPVFGKIAGLSVSEIAWLMIVMVLGGAAFQLPAGHISDRYDRRKVMMGLLIIGIITAIVGTLLQQPPSWLVMLLFFIIGGSAIAIYPLCLAHANDRYPGQFLQVGTVILLVNGAGSITGPLLGANAMAQIGPSGFLAYLERACMDDKWTDYILDSLDLDESNRQPIAGKPPAGAEISAETIRRYFADNIYPFSERLKPKQYFEEKRELQIELVKLQNWIKETGNKLVVIFEGRDAAGKGSTIKRFMEHLNPRGARVVALEKPDQRESGQWYFQRYVQHLPSAGEIVFFDRSWYNRAGVEKVMGFCSDEEYQQFLVQSPDYERMLVKSGTFIIKFYLSISRQEQAQRFEERATNPLKQWKFSVVDKEAQSRWDDYTQAKEETFRRTDSAEAPWIIVKGEDKLRARLETMRYVLSQFEYTGKDQNKLGTANPLLIAPVKILTNYSDS
;
A
#
# COMPACT_ATOMS: atom_id res chain seq x y z
N MET A 1 36.52 -39.62 -22.54
CA MET A 1 36.60 -39.25 -21.11
C MET A 1 35.41 -39.77 -20.30
N LEU A 2 34.17 -39.63 -20.79
CA LEU A 2 32.93 -40.13 -20.17
C LEU A 2 32.90 -41.67 -19.94
N GLN A 3 33.37 -42.46 -20.91
CA GLN A 3 33.47 -43.93 -20.77
C GLN A 3 34.53 -44.39 -19.75
N LEU A 4 35.59 -43.61 -19.55
CA LEU A 4 36.66 -43.91 -18.57
C LEU A 4 36.23 -43.63 -17.12
N LEU A 5 35.33 -42.67 -16.91
CA LEU A 5 34.74 -42.36 -15.59
C LEU A 5 33.67 -43.38 -15.18
N GLN A 6 32.85 -43.87 -16.12
CA GLN A 6 31.84 -44.91 -15.82
C GLN A 6 32.45 -46.25 -15.39
N GLN A 7 33.59 -46.65 -15.95
CA GLN A 7 34.23 -47.94 -15.61
C GLN A 7 34.85 -47.96 -14.21
N ARG A 8 35.43 -46.85 -13.72
CA ARG A 8 36.04 -46.79 -12.37
C ARG A 8 34.99 -46.81 -11.26
N ASN A 9 33.86 -46.13 -11.44
CA ASN A 9 32.81 -46.05 -10.42
C ASN A 9 32.00 -47.34 -10.32
N LEU A 10 31.76 -48.04 -11.44
CA LEU A 10 31.08 -49.33 -11.46
C LEU A 10 31.87 -50.42 -10.72
N LEU A 11 33.20 -50.40 -10.84
CA LEU A 11 34.07 -51.36 -10.15
C LEU A 11 34.02 -51.20 -8.63
N GLY A 12 33.88 -49.96 -8.13
CA GLY A 12 33.70 -49.69 -6.70
C GLY A 12 32.41 -50.28 -6.15
N LEU A 13 31.29 -50.09 -6.86
CA LEU A 13 29.99 -50.67 -6.48
C LEU A 13 30.00 -52.21 -6.55
N LEU A 14 30.59 -52.79 -7.60
CA LEU A 14 30.69 -54.25 -7.73
C LEU A 14 31.54 -54.88 -6.63
N ARG A 15 32.64 -54.23 -6.21
CA ARG A 15 33.44 -54.66 -5.05
C ARG A 15 32.62 -54.63 -3.76
N PHE A 16 31.85 -53.56 -3.55
CA PHE A 16 30.98 -53.45 -2.37
C PHE A 16 29.93 -54.55 -2.33
N VAL A 17 29.22 -54.80 -3.45
CA VAL A 17 28.22 -55.87 -3.55
C VAL A 17 28.86 -57.26 -3.34
N ALA A 18 30.06 -57.50 -3.87
CA ALA A 18 30.78 -58.76 -3.66
C ALA A 18 31.13 -58.99 -2.18
N VAL A 19 31.58 -57.95 -1.46
CA VAL A 19 31.85 -58.01 -0.01
C VAL A 19 30.57 -58.30 0.77
N LEU A 20 29.46 -57.63 0.44
CA LEU A 20 28.17 -57.84 1.08
C LEU A 20 27.65 -59.27 0.89
N LEU A 21 27.74 -59.81 -0.34
CA LEU A 21 27.36 -61.19 -0.62
C LEU A 21 28.25 -62.20 0.13
N GLY A 22 29.56 -61.94 0.20
CA GLY A 22 30.48 -62.78 0.99
C GLY A 22 30.13 -62.80 2.47
N LEU A 23 29.73 -61.66 3.03
CA LEU A 23 29.32 -61.53 4.42
C LEU A 23 27.98 -62.24 4.70
N ILE A 24 27.01 -62.14 3.79
CA ILE A 24 25.73 -62.87 3.88
C ILE A 24 25.98 -64.38 3.84
N CYS A 25 26.84 -64.87 2.93
CA CYS A 25 27.19 -66.29 2.87
C CYS A 25 27.88 -66.75 4.16
N LEU A 26 28.86 -65.99 4.67
CA LEU A 26 29.55 -66.31 5.92
C LEU A 26 28.59 -66.39 7.10
N PHE A 27 27.71 -65.40 7.26
CA PHE A 27 26.70 -65.40 8.32
C PHE A 27 25.69 -66.54 8.17
N SER A 28 25.31 -66.89 6.95
CA SER A 28 24.46 -68.05 6.69
C SER A 28 25.12 -69.36 7.11
N VAL A 29 26.43 -69.51 6.92
CA VAL A 29 27.21 -70.68 7.37
C VAL A 29 27.28 -70.72 8.90
N ILE A 30 27.61 -69.60 9.54
CA ILE A 30 27.69 -69.49 11.01
C ILE A 30 26.33 -69.77 11.64
N PHE A 31 25.25 -69.30 11.02
CA PHE A 31 23.88 -69.59 11.42
C PHE A 31 23.61 -71.10 11.47
N GLN A 32 24.00 -71.86 10.42
CA GLN A 32 23.80 -73.32 10.40
C GLN A 32 24.56 -74.02 11.53
N LEU A 33 25.80 -73.59 11.79
CA LEU A 33 26.64 -74.16 12.85
C LEU A 33 26.05 -73.89 14.24
N LEU A 34 25.57 -72.66 14.49
CA LEU A 34 24.97 -72.29 15.78
C LEU A 34 23.59 -72.93 15.97
N MET A 35 22.79 -73.05 14.92
CA MET A 35 21.51 -73.74 15.00
C MET A 35 21.68 -75.24 15.27
N ALA A 36 22.65 -75.88 14.61
CA ALA A 36 23.00 -77.27 14.89
C ALA A 36 23.50 -77.45 16.33
N TYR A 37 24.25 -76.48 16.87
CA TYR A 37 24.66 -76.45 18.28
C TYR A 37 23.47 -76.33 19.25
N GLU A 38 22.41 -75.59 18.87
CA GLU A 38 21.15 -75.52 19.63
C GLU A 38 20.22 -76.73 19.40
N GLY A 39 20.67 -77.75 18.66
CA GLY A 39 19.89 -78.95 18.35
C GLY A 39 18.79 -78.74 17.30
N GLN A 40 18.81 -77.61 16.59
CA GLN A 40 17.85 -77.29 15.53
C GLN A 40 18.49 -77.51 14.14
N THR A 41 17.80 -78.25 13.27
CA THR A 41 18.24 -78.44 11.88
C THR A 41 17.40 -77.62 10.93
N HIS A 42 18.03 -76.68 10.23
CA HIS A 42 17.38 -75.80 9.25
C HIS A 42 17.97 -76.02 7.86
N SER A 43 17.22 -75.66 6.82
CA SER A 43 17.73 -75.73 5.45
C SER A 43 18.74 -74.60 5.17
N TRP A 44 19.64 -74.77 4.20
CA TRP A 44 20.54 -73.70 3.74
C TRP A 44 19.79 -72.44 3.31
N VAL A 45 18.63 -72.61 2.67
CA VAL A 45 17.75 -71.52 2.27
C VAL A 45 17.23 -70.76 3.48
N THR A 46 16.88 -71.47 4.56
CA THR A 46 16.45 -70.87 5.83
C THR A 46 17.57 -70.02 6.46
N GLY A 47 18.83 -70.47 6.40
CA GLY A 47 19.96 -69.68 6.92
C GLY A 47 20.23 -68.41 6.12
N PHE A 48 20.11 -68.49 4.80
CA PHE A 48 20.20 -67.30 3.93
C PHE A 48 19.05 -66.32 4.18
N TYR A 49 17.83 -66.85 4.26
CA TYR A 49 16.62 -66.10 4.59
C TYR A 49 16.74 -65.38 5.94
N TRP A 50 17.17 -66.08 6.99
CA TRP A 50 17.34 -65.50 8.32
C TRP A 50 18.40 -64.40 8.33
N THR A 51 19.54 -64.64 7.66
CA THR A 51 20.64 -63.66 7.57
C THR A 51 20.17 -62.39 6.88
N LEU A 52 19.48 -62.50 5.75
CA LEU A 52 18.98 -61.36 4.99
C LEU A 52 17.87 -60.61 5.75
N SER A 53 16.95 -61.33 6.37
CA SER A 53 15.88 -60.79 7.24
C SER A 53 16.45 -59.99 8.42
N THR A 54 17.51 -60.50 9.05
CA THR A 54 18.14 -59.86 10.21
C THR A 54 19.02 -58.66 9.79
N MET A 55 19.80 -58.80 8.72
CA MET A 55 20.63 -57.70 8.19
C MET A 55 19.80 -56.55 7.62
N SER A 56 18.64 -56.83 7.03
CA SER A 56 17.72 -55.81 6.53
C SER A 56 16.87 -55.18 7.64
N THR A 57 17.07 -55.55 8.90
CA THR A 57 16.31 -55.09 10.08
C THR A 57 14.81 -55.47 10.06
N LEU A 58 14.43 -56.40 9.19
CA LEU A 58 13.04 -56.76 8.94
C LEU A 58 12.54 -57.78 9.98
N GLY A 59 13.38 -58.76 10.33
CA GLY A 59 13.30 -59.52 11.57
C GLY A 59 11.94 -60.16 11.90
N TYR A 60 11.40 -60.98 11.00
CA TYR A 60 10.08 -61.64 11.17
C TYR A 60 9.90 -62.45 12.47
N GLY A 61 11.00 -62.90 13.10
CA GLY A 61 10.98 -63.61 14.39
C GLY A 61 10.50 -65.07 14.32
N ASP A 62 10.22 -65.56 13.12
CA ASP A 62 9.83 -66.95 12.82
C ASP A 62 10.97 -67.95 13.03
N VAL A 63 12.22 -67.51 12.89
CA VAL A 63 13.43 -68.28 13.19
C VAL A 63 14.32 -67.46 14.12
N SER A 64 14.62 -67.97 15.32
CA SER A 64 15.40 -67.24 16.33
C SER A 64 16.27 -68.17 17.18
N PHE A 65 17.37 -67.61 17.68
CA PHE A 65 18.27 -68.31 18.60
C PHE A 65 17.77 -68.22 20.04
N VAL A 66 17.88 -69.33 20.76
CA VAL A 66 17.48 -69.41 22.16
C VAL A 66 18.69 -69.28 23.08
N SER A 67 19.89 -69.65 22.62
CA SER A 67 21.12 -69.55 23.42
C SER A 67 21.73 -68.14 23.40
N ASP A 68 22.45 -67.78 24.47
CA ASP A 68 23.15 -66.50 24.56
C ASP A 68 24.23 -66.30 23.46
N PRO A 69 25.02 -67.32 23.07
CA PRO A 69 25.92 -67.21 21.91
C PRO A 69 25.17 -66.90 20.61
N GLY A 70 24.03 -67.54 20.36
CA GLY A 70 23.21 -67.27 19.17
C GLY A 70 22.59 -65.87 19.18
N ARG A 71 22.20 -65.36 20.36
CA ARG A 71 21.71 -63.97 20.52
C ARG A 71 22.81 -62.94 20.27
N LEU A 72 24.02 -63.16 20.80
CA LEU A 72 25.16 -62.27 20.53
C LEU A 72 25.50 -62.24 19.03
N PHE A 73 25.45 -63.40 18.37
CA PHE A 73 25.60 -63.46 16.91
C PHE A 73 24.49 -62.68 16.18
N SER A 74 23.23 -62.82 16.61
CA SER A 74 22.10 -62.06 16.05
C SER A 74 22.29 -60.55 16.13
N ILE A 75 22.77 -60.05 17.28
CA ILE A 75 23.11 -58.63 17.48
C ILE A 75 24.21 -58.20 16.50
N PHE A 76 25.25 -59.02 16.33
CA PHE A 76 26.35 -58.73 15.42
C PHE A 76 25.89 -58.67 13.95
N VAL A 77 25.04 -59.61 13.53
CA VAL A 77 24.46 -59.65 12.17
C VAL A 77 23.56 -58.42 11.94
N LEU A 78 22.74 -58.06 12.92
CA LEU A 78 21.88 -56.87 12.84
C LEU A 78 22.68 -55.57 12.73
N LEU A 79 23.70 -55.38 13.59
CA LEU A 79 24.58 -54.20 13.53
C LEU A 79 25.34 -54.11 12.21
N SER A 80 25.83 -55.25 11.70
CA SER A 80 26.47 -55.34 10.39
C SER A 80 25.50 -54.96 9.27
N GLY A 81 24.25 -55.40 9.37
CA GLY A 81 23.17 -55.02 8.47
C GLY A 81 22.91 -53.52 8.39
N VAL A 82 22.80 -52.86 9.55
CA VAL A 82 22.64 -51.39 9.64
C VAL A 82 23.81 -50.67 8.98
N ILE A 83 25.05 -51.10 9.24
CA ILE A 83 26.23 -50.44 8.67
C ILE A 83 26.31 -50.65 7.16
N PHE A 84 26.22 -51.89 6.69
CA PHE A 84 26.45 -52.20 5.27
C PHE A 84 25.23 -51.90 4.38
N MET A 85 24.01 -52.26 4.79
CA MET A 85 22.82 -52.07 3.95
C MET A 85 22.17 -50.70 4.11
N LEU A 86 22.14 -50.12 5.31
CA LEU A 86 21.42 -48.86 5.57
C LEU A 86 22.31 -47.63 5.42
N VAL A 87 23.59 -47.70 5.83
CA VAL A 87 24.52 -46.56 5.74
C VAL A 87 25.40 -46.61 4.49
N LEU A 88 26.18 -47.67 4.31
CA LEU A 88 27.21 -47.70 3.26
C LEU A 88 26.64 -47.86 1.86
N LEU A 89 25.61 -48.69 1.67
CA LEU A 89 25.02 -48.92 0.34
C LEU A 89 24.40 -47.65 -0.27
N PRO A 90 23.54 -46.86 0.41
CA PRO A 90 23.00 -45.63 -0.14
C PRO A 90 24.06 -44.55 -0.34
N PHE A 91 25.03 -44.43 0.58
CA PHE A 91 26.12 -43.47 0.47
C PHE A 91 26.99 -43.76 -0.76
N THR A 92 27.40 -45.02 -0.94
CA THR A 92 28.18 -45.47 -2.10
C THR A 92 27.44 -45.22 -3.41
N PHE A 93 26.12 -45.42 -3.44
CA PHE A 93 25.28 -45.11 -4.60
C PHE A 93 25.19 -43.60 -4.88
N MET A 94 25.01 -42.78 -3.84
CA MET A 94 24.93 -41.33 -3.97
C MET A 94 26.24 -40.73 -4.49
N GLU A 95 27.38 -41.18 -3.97
CA GLU A 95 28.69 -40.64 -4.33
C GLU A 95 29.16 -41.13 -5.71
N LEU A 96 28.99 -42.41 -6.03
CA LEU A 96 29.54 -42.99 -7.27
C LEU A 96 28.61 -42.84 -8.49
N PHE A 97 27.29 -42.70 -8.28
CA PHE A 97 26.30 -42.65 -9.35
C PHE A 97 25.51 -41.34 -9.38
N TYR A 98 24.93 -40.91 -8.25
CA TYR A 98 24.01 -39.76 -8.24
C TYR A 98 24.73 -38.42 -8.45
N ALA A 99 25.77 -38.13 -7.65
CA ALA A 99 26.48 -36.85 -7.73
C ALA A 99 27.10 -36.61 -9.13
N PRO A 100 27.84 -37.59 -9.72
CA PRO A 100 28.39 -37.43 -11.06
C PRO A 100 27.33 -37.30 -12.15
N TRP A 101 26.16 -37.94 -11.98
CA TRP A 101 25.05 -37.83 -12.93
C TRP A 101 24.38 -36.45 -12.88
N VAL A 102 24.25 -35.85 -11.69
CA VAL A 102 23.72 -34.49 -11.51
C VAL A 102 24.68 -33.44 -12.09
N GLU A 103 25.98 -33.56 -11.80
CA GLU A 103 27.02 -32.66 -12.33
C GLU A 103 27.10 -32.73 -13.86
N MET A 104 27.02 -33.93 -14.43
CA MET A 104 26.99 -34.11 -15.89
C MET A 104 25.72 -33.52 -16.53
N ARG A 105 24.58 -33.53 -15.81
CA ARG A 105 23.36 -32.85 -16.24
C ARG A 105 23.49 -31.33 -16.22
N ALA A 106 24.29 -30.77 -15.32
CA ALA A 106 24.54 -29.32 -15.25
C ALA A 106 25.46 -28.84 -16.38
N ALA A 107 26.54 -29.57 -16.69
CA ALA A 107 27.50 -29.16 -17.72
C ALA A 107 26.96 -29.27 -19.17
N ASN A 108 26.05 -30.21 -19.46
CA ASN A 108 25.47 -30.41 -20.80
C ASN A 108 24.28 -29.48 -21.11
N ARG A 109 23.92 -28.54 -20.23
CA ARG A 109 22.71 -27.70 -20.38
C ARG A 109 22.90 -26.39 -21.14
N ILE A 110 24.12 -25.97 -21.47
CA ILE A 110 24.36 -24.67 -22.13
C ILE A 110 24.15 -24.81 -23.65
N PRO A 111 23.07 -24.25 -24.22
CA PRO A 111 22.77 -24.39 -25.64
C PRO A 111 23.76 -23.56 -26.47
N ARG A 112 24.28 -24.14 -27.55
CA ARG A 112 25.14 -23.44 -28.53
C ARG A 112 24.44 -23.16 -29.86
N LYS A 113 23.23 -23.69 -30.02
CA LYS A 113 22.42 -23.62 -31.24
C LYS A 113 20.94 -23.47 -30.86
N VAL A 114 20.20 -22.68 -31.63
CA VAL A 114 18.74 -22.56 -31.49
C VAL A 114 18.02 -23.75 -32.12
N ASN A 115 16.75 -23.96 -31.75
CA ASN A 115 15.92 -25.02 -32.33
C ASN A 115 15.81 -24.86 -33.86
N ASP A 116 15.82 -25.98 -34.58
CA ASP A 116 15.76 -26.02 -36.03
C ASP A 116 14.44 -25.52 -36.65
N ASN A 117 13.39 -25.33 -35.83
CA ASN A 117 12.12 -24.75 -36.28
C ASN A 117 11.99 -23.25 -35.97
N LEU A 118 13.02 -22.61 -35.40
CA LEU A 118 12.96 -21.21 -35.02
C LEU A 118 13.08 -20.30 -36.26
N THR A 119 12.00 -19.57 -36.55
CA THR A 119 11.91 -18.57 -37.62
C THR A 119 11.30 -17.28 -37.11
N GLY A 120 11.54 -16.17 -37.81
CA GLY A 120 10.95 -14.87 -37.49
C GLY A 120 11.43 -14.27 -36.16
N HIS A 121 12.54 -14.78 -35.60
CA HIS A 121 13.03 -14.40 -34.28
C HIS A 121 13.95 -13.18 -34.31
N VAL A 122 14.09 -12.53 -33.16
CA VAL A 122 15.01 -11.41 -32.96
C VAL A 122 16.30 -11.91 -32.29
N ILE A 123 17.44 -11.65 -32.91
CA ILE A 123 18.76 -11.97 -32.36
C ILE A 123 19.31 -10.74 -31.66
N MET A 124 19.72 -10.89 -30.40
CA MET A 124 20.43 -9.86 -29.62
C MET A 124 21.83 -10.32 -29.27
N THR A 125 22.82 -9.44 -29.39
CA THR A 125 24.25 -9.78 -29.16
C THR A 125 24.79 -9.27 -27.82
N PHE A 126 23.90 -8.75 -26.97
CA PHE A 126 24.24 -8.19 -25.67
C PHE A 126 23.02 -8.22 -24.76
N TYR A 127 23.21 -8.59 -23.50
CA TYR A 127 22.21 -8.47 -22.46
C TYR A 127 22.52 -7.26 -21.57
N GLY A 128 21.94 -6.11 -21.93
CA GLY A 128 22.00 -4.88 -21.14
C GLY A 128 20.62 -4.25 -20.95
N PRO A 129 20.52 -3.04 -20.38
CA PRO A 129 19.23 -2.40 -20.07
C PRO A 129 18.24 -2.37 -21.24
N VAL A 130 18.70 -1.99 -22.43
CA VAL A 130 17.88 -1.94 -23.65
C VAL A 130 17.44 -3.33 -24.09
N ALA A 131 18.32 -4.33 -24.02
CA ALA A 131 17.99 -5.69 -24.43
C ALA A 131 17.03 -6.35 -23.44
N SER A 132 17.20 -6.12 -22.14
CA SER A 132 16.27 -6.61 -21.10
C SER A 132 14.87 -6.02 -21.31
N ALA A 133 14.76 -4.70 -21.51
CA ALA A 133 13.50 -4.05 -21.82
C ALA A 133 12.89 -4.51 -23.16
N LEU A 134 13.73 -4.76 -24.19
CA LEU A 134 13.26 -5.30 -25.47
C LEU A 134 12.76 -6.73 -25.32
N ILE A 135 13.45 -7.59 -24.58
CA ILE A 135 13.01 -8.97 -24.28
C ILE A 135 11.64 -8.96 -23.61
N ALA A 136 11.40 -8.07 -22.65
CA ALA A 136 10.11 -7.93 -22.00
C ALA A 136 8.97 -7.61 -23.00
N LYS A 137 9.25 -6.80 -24.03
CA LYS A 137 8.32 -6.48 -25.12
C LYS A 137 8.19 -7.63 -26.12
N LEU A 138 9.28 -8.26 -26.53
CA LEU A 138 9.25 -9.41 -27.44
C LEU A 138 8.44 -10.57 -26.83
N LYS A 139 8.59 -10.82 -25.51
CA LYS A 139 7.73 -11.76 -24.76
C LYS A 139 6.25 -11.34 -24.78
N GLN A 140 5.95 -10.06 -24.60
CA GLN A 140 4.57 -9.51 -24.65
C GLN A 140 3.88 -9.85 -25.97
N PHE A 141 4.56 -9.53 -27.06
CA PHE A 141 4.03 -9.61 -28.41
C PHE A 141 4.32 -10.96 -29.07
N LYS A 142 4.79 -11.94 -28.28
CA LYS A 142 5.09 -13.31 -28.70
C LYS A 142 6.06 -13.38 -29.89
N TYR A 143 6.98 -12.43 -29.99
CA TYR A 143 8.09 -12.52 -30.93
C TYR A 143 9.13 -13.50 -30.37
N PRO A 144 9.48 -14.56 -31.11
CA PRO A 144 10.58 -15.42 -30.71
C PRO A 144 11.88 -14.61 -30.69
N TYR A 145 12.79 -14.92 -29.78
CA TYR A 145 14.05 -14.20 -29.67
C TYR A 145 15.14 -15.11 -29.11
N VAL A 146 16.39 -14.72 -29.35
CA VAL A 146 17.57 -15.36 -28.76
C VAL A 146 18.63 -14.32 -28.43
N VAL A 147 19.28 -14.47 -27.28
CA VAL A 147 20.45 -13.68 -26.87
C VAL A 147 21.72 -14.51 -27.11
N ILE A 148 22.73 -13.93 -27.74
CA ILE A 148 24.04 -14.56 -27.95
C ILE A 148 25.04 -13.90 -27.01
N LEU A 149 25.70 -14.71 -26.17
CA LEU A 149 26.76 -14.24 -25.26
C LEU A 149 28.00 -15.14 -25.37
N PRO A 150 29.22 -14.56 -25.27
CA PRO A 150 30.46 -15.33 -25.28
C PRO A 150 30.72 -16.07 -23.96
N GLU A 151 30.22 -15.56 -22.82
CA GLU A 151 30.47 -16.16 -21.50
C GLU A 151 29.42 -17.22 -21.13
N ALA A 152 29.86 -18.46 -20.89
CA ALA A 152 29.00 -19.60 -20.57
C ALA A 152 28.19 -19.40 -19.27
N ASP A 153 28.80 -18.79 -18.26
CA ASP A 153 28.15 -18.53 -16.97
C ASP A 153 27.01 -17.51 -17.10
N GLU A 154 27.17 -16.47 -17.93
CA GLU A 154 26.10 -15.49 -18.21
C GLU A 154 24.93 -16.16 -18.95
N VAL A 155 25.21 -17.05 -19.91
CA VAL A 155 24.17 -17.81 -20.62
C VAL A 155 23.38 -18.69 -19.66
N MET A 156 24.06 -19.39 -18.74
CA MET A 156 23.39 -20.23 -17.74
C MET A 156 22.50 -19.38 -16.82
N GLN A 157 23.01 -18.25 -16.33
CA GLN A 157 22.22 -17.31 -15.55
C GLN A 157 20.98 -16.84 -16.32
N LEU A 158 21.11 -16.45 -17.59
CA LEU A 158 19.96 -16.04 -18.40
C LEU A 158 18.94 -17.16 -18.58
N ILE A 159 19.38 -18.39 -18.80
CA ILE A 159 18.49 -19.56 -18.94
C ILE A 159 17.75 -19.85 -17.63
N ASP A 160 18.43 -19.74 -16.48
CA ASP A 160 17.80 -19.88 -15.16
C ASP A 160 16.75 -18.78 -14.90
N HIS A 161 16.93 -17.60 -15.49
CA HIS A 161 15.94 -16.51 -15.51
C HIS A 161 14.89 -16.66 -16.63
N GLY A 162 14.85 -17.79 -17.35
CA GLY A 162 13.89 -18.06 -18.42
C GLY A 162 14.07 -17.16 -19.65
N ILE A 163 15.31 -16.78 -19.94
CA ILE A 163 15.70 -16.01 -21.12
C ILE A 163 16.39 -16.95 -22.11
N ASN A 164 15.86 -17.03 -23.33
CA ASN A 164 16.46 -17.82 -24.39
C ASN A 164 17.82 -17.23 -24.77
N ALA A 165 18.88 -17.94 -24.40
CA ALA A 165 20.26 -17.55 -24.70
C ALA A 165 21.04 -18.74 -25.26
N ILE A 166 22.01 -18.44 -26.13
CA ILE A 166 22.99 -19.40 -26.62
C ILE A 166 24.41 -18.89 -26.37
N HIS A 167 25.31 -19.83 -26.13
CA HIS A 167 26.73 -19.57 -25.96
C HIS A 167 27.45 -19.57 -27.31
N GLY A 168 28.13 -18.47 -27.64
CA GLY A 168 28.98 -18.38 -28.82
C GLY A 168 29.71 -17.06 -28.95
N GLU A 169 30.89 -17.12 -29.56
CA GLU A 169 31.75 -15.96 -29.83
C GLU A 169 31.14 -15.06 -30.92
N LEU A 170 31.08 -13.76 -30.66
CA LEU A 170 30.37 -12.78 -31.50
C LEU A 170 31.11 -12.39 -32.80
N ASN A 171 32.38 -12.79 -32.94
CA ASN A 171 33.20 -12.59 -34.14
C ASN A 171 33.23 -13.82 -35.07
N LEU A 172 32.62 -14.94 -34.66
CA LEU A 172 32.61 -16.17 -35.44
C LEU A 172 31.32 -16.27 -36.28
N PRO A 173 31.40 -16.51 -37.60
CA PRO A 173 30.23 -16.72 -38.43
C PRO A 173 29.36 -17.90 -37.97
N GLU A 174 29.98 -18.98 -37.48
CA GLU A 174 29.28 -20.18 -37.00
C GLU A 174 28.26 -19.87 -35.90
N THR A 175 28.55 -18.90 -35.02
CA THR A 175 27.65 -18.48 -33.95
C THR A 175 26.30 -17.97 -34.49
N TYR A 176 26.33 -17.18 -35.56
CA TYR A 176 25.12 -16.62 -36.18
C TYR A 176 24.39 -17.63 -37.08
N ILE A 177 25.13 -18.56 -37.69
CA ILE A 177 24.54 -19.73 -38.39
C ILE A 177 23.78 -20.60 -37.38
N ASN A 178 24.40 -20.88 -36.22
CA ASN A 178 23.77 -21.63 -35.14
C ASN A 178 22.59 -20.89 -34.50
N ALA A 179 22.56 -19.56 -34.59
CA ALA A 179 21.43 -18.72 -34.24
C ALA A 179 20.38 -18.56 -35.35
N ARG A 180 20.59 -19.19 -36.52
CA ARG A 180 19.71 -19.13 -37.71
C ARG A 180 19.44 -17.71 -38.19
N VAL A 181 20.49 -16.90 -38.34
CA VAL A 181 20.38 -15.47 -38.70
C VAL A 181 19.65 -15.19 -40.03
N GLU A 182 19.71 -16.10 -41.01
CA GLU A 182 18.99 -15.95 -42.28
C GLU A 182 17.46 -16.00 -42.14
N GLN A 183 16.96 -16.63 -41.07
CA GLN A 183 15.54 -16.78 -40.78
C GLN A 183 15.07 -15.83 -39.69
N ALA A 184 15.97 -15.02 -39.14
CA ALA A 184 15.65 -14.01 -38.14
C ALA A 184 14.94 -12.81 -38.77
N SER A 185 14.01 -12.21 -38.04
CA SER A 185 13.35 -10.96 -38.44
C SER A 185 14.26 -9.75 -38.24
N LEU A 186 15.18 -9.83 -37.28
CA LEU A 186 16.04 -8.70 -36.89
C LEU A 186 17.29 -9.20 -36.14
N VAL A 187 18.44 -8.58 -36.39
CA VAL A 187 19.60 -8.62 -35.49
C VAL A 187 19.79 -7.26 -34.84
N ALA A 188 19.75 -7.19 -33.51
CA ALA A 188 19.95 -5.99 -32.72
C ALA A 188 21.26 -6.04 -31.92
N THR A 189 22.12 -5.04 -32.10
CA THR A 189 23.41 -4.94 -31.37
C THR A 189 23.55 -3.59 -30.66
N THR A 190 23.66 -3.64 -29.32
CA THR A 190 23.64 -2.46 -28.43
C THR A 190 24.96 -2.27 -27.65
N ARG A 191 26.07 -2.77 -28.20
CA ARG A 191 27.41 -2.75 -27.56
C ARG A 191 28.15 -1.43 -27.82
N THR A 192 29.48 -1.47 -27.76
CA THR A 192 30.36 -0.36 -28.17
C THR A 192 30.40 -0.28 -29.69
N ASP A 193 30.71 0.90 -30.23
CA ASP A 193 30.68 1.14 -31.68
C ASP A 193 31.61 0.20 -32.44
N ILE A 194 32.81 -0.05 -31.92
CA ILE A 194 33.79 -1.00 -32.51
C ILE A 194 33.24 -2.43 -32.51
N ALA A 195 32.66 -2.89 -31.40
CA ALA A 195 32.10 -4.23 -31.31
C ALA A 195 30.87 -4.38 -32.24
N ASN A 196 30.02 -3.36 -32.28
CA ASN A 196 28.88 -3.31 -33.20
C ASN A 196 29.33 -3.39 -34.66
N THR A 197 30.40 -2.67 -35.06
CA THR A 197 30.97 -2.75 -36.40
C THR A 197 31.42 -4.17 -36.74
N SER A 198 32.14 -4.84 -35.83
CA SER A 198 32.58 -6.23 -36.04
C SER A 198 31.40 -7.21 -36.18
N ILE A 199 30.37 -7.06 -35.35
CA ILE A 199 29.16 -7.89 -35.37
C ILE A 199 28.40 -7.69 -36.69
N VAL A 200 28.17 -6.43 -37.07
CA VAL A 200 27.46 -6.07 -38.31
C VAL A 200 28.20 -6.64 -39.52
N PHE A 201 29.52 -6.49 -39.57
CA PHE A 201 30.35 -7.03 -40.64
C PHE A 201 30.28 -8.56 -40.71
N THR A 202 30.34 -9.24 -39.57
CA THR A 202 30.25 -10.71 -39.48
C THR A 202 28.90 -11.22 -39.97
N VAL A 203 27.79 -10.60 -39.51
CA VAL A 203 26.44 -10.97 -39.95
C VAL A 203 26.23 -10.72 -41.43
N ARG A 204 26.78 -9.61 -41.97
CA ARG A 204 26.69 -9.26 -43.40
C ARG A 204 27.51 -10.17 -44.30
N GLY A 205 28.55 -10.81 -43.77
CA GLY A 205 29.25 -11.91 -44.43
C GLY A 205 28.39 -13.16 -44.64
N ILE A 206 27.35 -13.36 -43.82
CA ILE A 206 26.44 -14.52 -43.90
C ILE A 206 25.18 -14.15 -44.70
N THR A 207 24.50 -13.07 -44.34
CA THR A 207 23.22 -12.67 -44.94
C THR A 207 23.16 -11.20 -45.32
N LYS A 208 22.65 -10.95 -46.53
CA LYS A 208 22.37 -9.59 -47.04
C LYS A 208 20.93 -9.15 -46.78
N THR A 209 20.02 -10.07 -46.45
CA THR A 209 18.58 -9.82 -46.39
C THR A 209 18.09 -9.48 -44.99
N THR A 210 18.60 -10.17 -43.95
CA THR A 210 18.18 -9.94 -42.56
C THR A 210 18.56 -8.52 -42.13
N PRO A 211 17.65 -7.68 -41.61
CA PRO A 211 17.99 -6.35 -41.16
C PRO A 211 18.87 -6.40 -39.91
N VAL A 212 19.91 -5.57 -39.89
CA VAL A 212 20.84 -5.45 -38.75
C VAL A 212 20.80 -4.03 -38.21
N ILE A 213 20.40 -3.89 -36.96
CA ILE A 213 20.22 -2.59 -36.30
C ILE A 213 21.27 -2.46 -35.20
N ALA A 214 22.15 -1.47 -35.35
CA ALA A 214 23.21 -1.18 -34.40
C ALA A 214 22.93 0.13 -33.67
N THR A 215 23.24 0.21 -32.37
CA THR A 215 23.27 1.52 -31.71
C THR A 215 24.61 2.19 -31.92
N ALA A 216 24.60 3.51 -32.10
CA ALA A 216 25.81 4.33 -32.11
C ALA A 216 25.89 5.13 -30.81
N ARG A 217 27.05 5.04 -30.13
CA ARG A 217 27.37 5.87 -28.95
C ARG A 217 28.02 7.19 -29.37
N ASP A 218 28.71 7.20 -30.49
CA ASP A 218 29.24 8.39 -31.15
C ASP A 218 28.46 8.72 -32.43
N SER A 219 28.20 10.00 -32.68
CA SER A 219 27.58 10.44 -33.93
C SER A 219 28.43 10.09 -35.15
N ASP A 220 29.75 10.10 -35.00
CA ASP A 220 30.69 9.90 -36.10
C ASP A 220 30.77 8.41 -36.50
N SER A 221 30.44 7.51 -35.57
CA SER A 221 30.37 6.08 -35.81
C SER A 221 29.18 5.67 -36.69
N LYS A 222 28.21 6.56 -36.94
CA LYS A 222 27.01 6.24 -37.74
C LYS A 222 27.37 5.80 -39.15
N ASP A 223 28.27 6.53 -39.80
CA ASP A 223 28.63 6.24 -41.18
C ASP A 223 29.51 4.99 -41.27
N VAL A 224 30.38 4.77 -40.28
CA VAL A 224 31.16 3.53 -40.15
C VAL A 224 30.24 2.30 -40.01
N LEU A 225 29.21 2.37 -39.17
CA LEU A 225 28.26 1.27 -38.97
C LEU A 225 27.39 1.03 -40.21
N ARG A 226 27.02 2.08 -40.95
CA ARG A 226 26.33 1.95 -42.25
C ARG A 226 27.22 1.30 -43.29
N LEU A 227 28.49 1.71 -43.39
CA LEU A 227 29.48 1.12 -44.29
C LEU A 227 29.76 -0.36 -43.97
N ALA A 228 29.79 -0.72 -42.69
CA ALA A 228 29.89 -2.13 -42.28
C ALA A 228 28.67 -2.98 -42.68
N GLY A 229 27.55 -2.32 -43.04
CA GLY A 229 26.34 -2.93 -43.58
C GLY A 229 25.14 -2.88 -42.64
N SER A 230 25.12 -2.03 -41.61
CA SER A 230 23.93 -1.88 -40.75
C SER A 230 22.78 -1.28 -41.55
N SER A 231 21.59 -1.89 -41.43
CA SER A 231 20.37 -1.45 -42.12
C SER A 231 19.85 -0.13 -41.54
N ARG A 232 19.93 0.04 -40.22
CA ARG A 232 19.59 1.27 -39.51
C ARG A 232 20.51 1.42 -38.31
N VAL A 233 20.95 2.65 -38.06
CA VAL A 233 21.78 2.99 -36.91
C VAL A 233 20.97 3.85 -35.95
N LEU A 234 20.83 3.39 -34.71
CA LEU A 234 20.09 4.10 -33.66
C LEU A 234 21.03 4.91 -32.77
N ASP A 235 20.88 6.23 -32.81
CA ASP A 235 21.56 7.13 -31.88
C ASP A 235 20.64 7.45 -30.71
N LEU A 236 20.70 6.57 -29.71
CA LEU A 236 19.89 6.69 -28.50
C LEU A 236 20.29 7.93 -27.68
N THR A 237 21.54 8.39 -27.77
CA THR A 237 21.97 9.61 -27.08
C THR A 237 21.26 10.82 -27.67
N HIS A 238 21.22 10.92 -29.01
CA HIS A 238 20.51 11.98 -29.70
C HIS A 238 19.00 11.95 -29.42
N LEU A 239 18.36 10.78 -29.52
CA LEU A 239 16.93 10.62 -29.22
C LEU A 239 16.59 11.05 -27.78
N MET A 240 17.39 10.61 -26.79
CA MET A 240 17.19 11.00 -25.40
C MET A 240 17.38 12.51 -25.23
N SER A 241 18.41 13.09 -25.83
CA SER A 241 18.69 14.51 -25.71
C SER A 241 17.62 15.41 -26.32
N GLU A 242 17.06 15.01 -27.46
CA GLU A 242 15.93 15.71 -28.10
C GLU A 242 14.68 15.63 -27.23
N SER A 243 14.41 14.47 -26.63
CA SER A 243 13.25 14.27 -25.75
C SER A 243 13.37 15.06 -24.44
N LEU A 244 14.57 15.14 -23.86
CA LEU A 244 14.83 15.95 -22.66
C LEU A 244 14.75 17.45 -22.96
N ALA A 245 15.38 17.90 -24.06
CA ALA A 245 15.38 19.30 -24.45
C ALA A 245 13.99 19.82 -24.86
N ARG A 246 13.16 18.97 -25.48
CA ARG A 246 11.76 19.30 -25.80
C ARG A 246 10.92 19.64 -24.58
N ARG A 247 11.18 18.97 -23.46
CA ARG A 247 10.36 19.07 -22.24
C ARG A 247 10.83 20.16 -21.27
N ALA A 248 11.99 20.76 -21.53
CA ALA A 248 12.54 21.83 -20.71
C ALA A 248 11.76 23.14 -20.93
N ILE A 249 11.42 23.82 -19.84
CA ILE A 249 10.79 25.13 -19.88
C ILE A 249 11.79 26.16 -20.40
N GLY A 250 11.48 26.78 -21.55
CA GLY A 250 12.31 27.81 -22.18
C GLY A 250 12.19 27.95 -23.71
N GLY A 251 11.47 27.06 -24.41
CA GLY A 251 11.26 27.13 -25.86
C GLY A 251 9.90 27.70 -26.29
N ASN A 252 9.81 28.13 -27.56
CA ASN A 252 8.60 28.73 -28.17
C ASN A 252 7.49 27.73 -28.56
N GLU A 253 7.75 26.41 -28.55
CA GLU A 253 6.73 25.39 -28.86
C GLU A 253 5.91 25.03 -27.61
N LEU A 254 4.58 25.14 -27.69
CA LEU A 254 3.65 24.88 -26.56
C LEU A 254 3.13 23.44 -26.53
N ILE A 255 2.89 22.82 -27.70
CA ILE A 255 2.44 21.43 -27.84
C ILE A 255 3.58 20.57 -28.37
N HIS A 256 3.76 19.37 -27.80
CA HIS A 256 4.80 18.43 -28.19
C HIS A 256 4.22 17.10 -28.64
N ILE A 257 4.51 16.68 -29.87
CA ILE A 257 4.09 15.37 -30.39
C ILE A 257 4.98 14.28 -29.78
N ILE A 258 4.35 13.30 -29.14
CA ILE A 258 4.97 12.15 -28.46
C ILE A 258 5.00 10.92 -29.37
N GLY A 259 3.99 10.75 -30.23
CA GLY A 259 3.89 9.60 -31.12
C GLY A 259 2.80 9.76 -32.18
N ASN A 260 2.73 8.83 -33.12
CA ASN A 260 1.70 8.78 -34.15
C ASN A 260 1.26 7.34 -34.46
N ILE A 261 -0.05 7.13 -34.62
CA ILE A 261 -0.65 5.92 -35.23
C ILE A 261 -1.33 6.40 -36.50
N ASP A 262 -0.82 6.03 -37.66
CA ASP A 262 -1.32 6.53 -38.96
C ASP A 262 -1.42 8.07 -38.96
N ASP A 263 -2.64 8.60 -39.14
CA ASP A 263 -2.95 10.04 -39.12
C ASP A 263 -3.23 10.61 -37.71
N LEU A 264 -3.33 9.75 -36.69
CA LEU A 264 -3.56 10.13 -35.30
C LEU A 264 -2.25 10.50 -34.62
N LEU A 265 -2.11 11.76 -34.22
CA LEU A 265 -0.97 12.23 -33.44
C LEU A 265 -1.33 12.21 -31.95
N ILE A 266 -0.40 11.74 -31.13
CA ILE A 266 -0.49 11.88 -29.68
C ILE A 266 0.50 12.93 -29.25
N ALA A 267 0.02 13.90 -28.48
CA ALA A 267 0.77 15.05 -28.05
C ALA A 267 0.60 15.32 -26.56
N GLU A 268 1.60 15.95 -25.96
CA GLU A 268 1.59 16.47 -24.61
C GLU A 268 1.60 18.00 -24.62
N VAL A 269 0.92 18.62 -23.67
CA VAL A 269 0.99 20.06 -23.40
C VAL A 269 1.03 20.29 -21.90
N ASP A 270 1.85 21.24 -21.47
CA ASP A 270 1.87 21.71 -20.08
C ASP A 270 0.56 22.46 -19.79
N ALA A 271 -0.22 21.94 -18.82
CA ALA A 271 -1.50 22.53 -18.48
C ALA A 271 -1.36 24.00 -18.08
N SER A 272 -0.29 24.40 -17.39
CA SER A 272 -0.04 25.80 -17.01
C SER A 272 0.00 26.78 -18.20
N LYS A 273 0.28 26.27 -19.40
CA LYS A 273 0.34 27.05 -20.64
C LYS A 273 -0.99 27.09 -21.38
N THR A 274 -2.02 26.46 -20.81
CA THR A 274 -3.38 26.42 -21.38
C THR A 274 -4.37 27.19 -20.51
N ASN A 275 -5.46 27.67 -21.10
CA ASN A 275 -6.62 28.18 -20.37
C ASN A 275 -7.52 27.07 -19.78
N LEU A 276 -7.10 25.81 -19.87
CA LEU A 276 -7.86 24.66 -19.35
C LEU A 276 -7.61 24.40 -17.86
N VAL A 277 -6.67 25.12 -17.23
CA VAL A 277 -6.38 24.99 -15.80
C VAL A 277 -7.61 25.35 -14.96
N GLY A 278 -7.97 24.45 -14.04
CA GLY A 278 -9.12 24.58 -13.14
C GLY A 278 -10.46 24.17 -13.75
N ILE A 279 -10.49 23.83 -15.05
CA ILE A 279 -11.66 23.28 -15.74
C ILE A 279 -11.77 21.77 -15.46
N ASP A 280 -13.00 21.29 -15.30
CA ASP A 280 -13.28 19.86 -15.12
C ASP A 280 -12.98 19.09 -16.42
N TYR A 281 -12.41 17.90 -16.31
CA TYR A 281 -11.92 17.08 -17.41
C TYR A 281 -13.00 16.81 -18.47
N ILE A 282 -14.24 16.47 -18.09
CA ILE A 282 -15.32 16.26 -19.06
C ILE A 282 -15.67 17.55 -19.79
N THR A 283 -15.64 18.68 -19.09
CA THR A 283 -15.90 19.99 -19.70
C THR A 283 -14.80 20.34 -20.70
N ALA A 284 -13.53 20.11 -20.35
CA ALA A 284 -12.39 20.29 -21.25
C ALA A 284 -12.49 19.34 -22.46
N GLN A 285 -12.78 18.06 -22.24
CA GLN A 285 -12.96 17.03 -23.27
C GLN A 285 -14.07 17.38 -24.27
N ARG A 286 -15.15 18.03 -23.81
CA ARG A 286 -16.26 18.48 -24.67
C ARG A 286 -15.95 19.78 -25.42
N GLN A 287 -15.09 20.63 -24.85
CA GLN A 287 -14.75 21.91 -25.45
C GLN A 287 -13.68 21.77 -26.53
N THR A 288 -12.83 20.75 -26.47
CA THR A 288 -11.67 20.60 -27.36
C THR A 288 -11.95 19.66 -28.54
N SER A 289 -11.43 19.98 -29.72
CA SER A 289 -11.51 19.10 -30.89
C SER A 289 -10.56 17.91 -30.82
N VAL A 290 -9.61 17.92 -29.88
CA VAL A 290 -8.70 16.80 -29.56
C VAL A 290 -9.29 15.96 -28.43
N SER A 291 -8.95 14.67 -28.41
CA SER A 291 -9.32 13.77 -27.32
C SER A 291 -8.28 13.86 -26.19
N ILE A 292 -8.64 14.39 -25.03
CA ILE A 292 -7.75 14.41 -23.85
C ILE A 292 -7.74 13.00 -23.26
N VAL A 293 -6.68 12.24 -23.51
CA VAL A 293 -6.52 10.85 -23.06
C VAL A 293 -6.38 10.78 -21.53
N GLY A 294 -5.79 11.82 -20.94
CA GLY A 294 -5.57 11.95 -19.52
C GLY A 294 -4.54 13.01 -19.24
N PHE A 295 -4.01 13.03 -18.02
CA PHE A 295 -2.98 13.96 -17.63
C PHE A 295 -1.96 13.31 -16.69
N TRP A 296 -0.69 13.66 -16.87
CA TRP A 296 0.35 13.32 -15.92
C TRP A 296 0.32 14.34 -14.78
N ASP A 297 0.11 13.84 -13.56
CA ASP A 297 0.23 14.62 -12.34
C ASP A 297 1.28 13.96 -11.44
N ARG A 298 2.38 14.69 -11.18
CA ARG A 298 3.51 14.27 -10.33
C ARG A 298 4.01 12.83 -10.62
N GLY A 299 4.14 12.48 -11.89
CA GLY A 299 4.63 11.16 -12.32
C GLY A 299 3.59 10.03 -12.32
N THR A 300 2.32 10.35 -12.08
CA THR A 300 1.21 9.40 -12.24
C THR A 300 0.32 9.81 -13.40
N PHE A 301 0.08 8.90 -14.34
CA PHE A 301 -0.90 9.13 -15.39
C PHE A 301 -2.30 8.92 -14.83
N GLN A 302 -3.14 9.94 -14.92
CA GLN A 302 -4.53 9.88 -14.53
C GLN A 302 -5.40 9.94 -15.78
N VAL A 303 -6.20 8.89 -16.00
CA VAL A 303 -7.32 8.96 -16.94
C VAL A 303 -8.38 9.83 -16.28
N GLY A 304 -8.77 10.92 -16.95
CA GLY A 304 -9.69 11.88 -16.35
C GLY A 304 -11.08 11.28 -16.07
N GLU A 305 -11.60 11.57 -14.87
CA GLU A 305 -12.98 11.26 -14.46
C GLU A 305 -13.85 12.53 -14.45
N GLN A 306 -15.17 12.37 -14.29
CA GLN A 306 -16.15 13.48 -14.33
C GLN A 306 -15.83 14.66 -13.41
N ASP A 307 -15.27 14.39 -12.23
CA ASP A 307 -14.91 15.41 -11.22
C ASP A 307 -13.42 15.79 -11.23
N SER A 308 -12.63 15.26 -12.19
CA SER A 308 -11.19 15.51 -12.24
C SER A 308 -10.92 16.90 -12.78
N LYS A 309 -10.20 17.74 -12.03
CA LYS A 309 -9.78 19.07 -12.51
C LYS A 309 -8.40 19.02 -13.11
N ILE A 310 -8.20 19.79 -14.17
CA ILE A 310 -6.88 20.00 -14.76
C ILE A 310 -6.11 20.95 -13.85
N GLU A 311 -5.04 20.47 -13.22
CA GLU A 311 -4.23 21.25 -12.29
C GLU A 311 -3.11 22.02 -13.05
N PRO A 312 -2.61 23.15 -12.50
CA PRO A 312 -1.58 23.95 -13.18
C PRO A 312 -0.26 23.19 -13.43
N HIS A 313 0.01 22.13 -12.67
CA HIS A 313 1.26 21.36 -12.75
C HIS A 313 1.08 20.05 -13.53
N SER A 314 -0.08 19.85 -14.16
CA SER A 314 -0.37 18.66 -14.94
C SER A 314 0.19 18.77 -16.37
N LEU A 315 0.61 17.64 -16.95
CA LEU A 315 0.90 17.54 -18.38
C LEU A 315 -0.28 16.84 -19.07
N LEU A 316 -1.06 17.56 -19.86
CA LEU A 316 -2.19 16.98 -20.58
C LEU A 316 -1.66 16.10 -21.72
N VAL A 317 -2.18 14.88 -21.83
CA VAL A 317 -1.92 13.99 -22.96
C VAL A 317 -3.17 13.95 -23.83
N MET A 318 -2.99 14.24 -25.11
CA MET A 318 -4.07 14.45 -26.06
C MET A 318 -3.81 13.68 -27.34
N ALA A 319 -4.86 13.17 -27.96
CA ALA A 319 -4.82 12.49 -29.25
C ALA A 319 -5.67 13.27 -30.27
N GLY A 320 -5.12 13.55 -31.44
CA GLY A 320 -5.79 14.28 -32.51
C GLY A 320 -4.98 14.33 -33.80
N SER A 321 -5.62 14.64 -34.92
CA SER A 321 -4.93 14.93 -36.18
C SER A 321 -4.06 16.19 -36.07
N LYS A 322 -3.14 16.39 -37.03
CA LYS A 322 -2.30 17.60 -37.07
C LYS A 322 -3.12 18.89 -37.09
N ALA A 323 -4.23 18.90 -37.83
CA ALA A 323 -5.13 20.05 -37.89
C ALA A 323 -5.80 20.36 -36.54
N GLN A 324 -6.25 19.32 -35.82
CA GLN A 324 -6.85 19.47 -34.48
C GLN A 324 -5.84 19.94 -33.44
N LEU A 325 -4.59 19.44 -33.48
CA LEU A 325 -3.53 19.92 -32.59
C LEU A 325 -3.15 21.39 -32.87
N ASP A 326 -3.09 21.78 -34.15
CA ASP A 326 -2.78 23.17 -34.53
C ASP A 326 -3.94 24.14 -34.16
N GLU A 327 -5.19 23.67 -34.23
CA GLU A 327 -6.35 24.37 -33.69
C GLU A 327 -6.28 24.51 -32.18
N PHE A 328 -5.98 23.42 -31.46
CA PHE A 328 -5.83 23.44 -30.00
C PHE A 328 -4.77 24.46 -29.56
N ASN A 329 -3.62 24.48 -30.25
CA ASN A 329 -2.53 25.41 -29.97
C ASN A 329 -2.97 26.87 -30.04
N ARG A 330 -3.79 27.21 -31.04
CA ARG A 330 -4.23 28.57 -31.32
C ARG A 330 -5.36 29.04 -30.40
N LEU A 331 -6.24 28.14 -29.96
CA LEU A 331 -7.43 28.48 -29.17
C LEU A 331 -7.20 28.38 -27.65
N TYR A 332 -6.36 27.44 -27.20
CA TYR A 332 -6.24 27.11 -25.77
C TYR A 332 -4.87 27.42 -25.17
N CYS A 333 -3.81 27.60 -25.97
CA CYS A 333 -2.48 27.90 -25.44
C CYS A 333 -2.19 29.41 -25.42
N HIS A 334 -1.49 29.90 -24.38
CA HIS A 334 -1.12 31.31 -24.22
C HIS A 334 0.41 31.52 -24.27
N GLU A 335 0.89 32.52 -25.02
CA GLU A 335 2.29 32.97 -24.96
C GLU A 335 2.55 33.75 -23.65
N MET A 336 3.46 33.25 -22.81
CA MET A 336 3.96 34.04 -21.68
C MET A 336 4.92 35.13 -22.18
N GLN A 337 4.73 36.35 -21.70
CA GLN A 337 5.66 37.48 -21.91
C GLN A 337 7.10 37.08 -21.51
N THR A 338 8.03 37.41 -22.40
CA THR A 338 9.48 37.19 -22.29
C THR A 338 10.06 37.74 -20.98
N SER A 339 10.13 36.89 -19.96
CA SER A 339 11.02 37.06 -18.82
C SER A 339 12.45 36.72 -19.26
N GLU A 340 13.45 37.48 -18.79
CA GLU A 340 14.88 37.22 -19.05
C GLU A 340 15.20 35.72 -18.95
N HIS A 341 15.55 35.08 -20.07
CA HIS A 341 15.76 33.62 -20.11
C HIS A 341 16.99 33.24 -19.28
N LYS A 342 16.78 32.84 -18.03
CA LYS A 342 17.83 32.27 -17.18
C LYS A 342 18.17 30.85 -17.67
N PRO A 343 19.45 30.45 -17.61
CA PRO A 343 19.90 29.20 -18.23
C PRO A 343 19.30 27.96 -17.55
N VAL A 344 18.93 26.97 -18.36
CA VAL A 344 18.61 25.61 -17.91
C VAL A 344 19.87 24.95 -17.35
N ILE A 345 19.78 24.36 -16.17
CA ILE A 345 20.92 23.68 -15.56
C ILE A 345 20.91 22.21 -15.96
N ILE A 346 22.02 21.70 -16.48
CA ILE A 346 22.22 20.29 -16.80
C ILE A 346 23.22 19.71 -15.81
N ILE A 347 22.79 18.73 -15.03
CA ILE A 347 23.67 18.01 -14.10
C ILE A 347 24.21 16.76 -14.79
N GLY A 348 25.53 16.70 -14.94
CA GLY A 348 26.26 15.64 -15.64
C GLY A 348 26.66 16.03 -17.07
N GLY A 349 27.93 16.35 -17.28
CA GLY A 349 28.53 16.67 -18.59
C GLY A 349 28.92 15.44 -19.42
N GLY A 350 28.20 14.33 -19.28
CA GLY A 350 28.39 13.11 -20.07
C GLY A 350 27.90 13.25 -21.52
N ARG A 351 27.82 12.12 -22.24
CA ARG A 351 27.34 12.12 -23.65
C ARG A 351 25.92 12.68 -23.78
N VAL A 352 24.99 12.21 -22.92
CA VAL A 352 23.60 12.70 -22.93
C VAL A 352 23.54 14.16 -22.51
N GLY A 353 24.16 14.56 -21.41
CA GLY A 353 24.14 15.97 -20.97
C GLY A 353 24.69 16.95 -22.01
N ARG A 354 25.82 16.64 -22.66
CA ARG A 354 26.36 17.49 -23.75
C ARG A 354 25.48 17.47 -25.00
N ALA A 355 24.84 16.35 -25.33
CA ALA A 355 23.89 16.28 -26.42
C ALA A 355 22.62 17.11 -26.12
N THR A 356 22.13 17.06 -24.87
CA THR A 356 20.99 17.86 -24.40
C THR A 356 21.32 19.34 -24.46
N ALA A 357 22.52 19.75 -24.04
CA ALA A 357 23.00 21.12 -24.22
C ALA A 357 22.97 21.60 -25.68
N ARG A 358 23.46 20.77 -26.62
CA ARG A 358 23.37 21.09 -28.06
C ARG A 358 21.93 21.15 -28.57
N ALA A 359 21.04 20.31 -28.05
CA ALA A 359 19.62 20.32 -28.41
C ALA A 359 18.90 21.56 -27.87
N LEU A 360 19.20 22.00 -26.64
CA LEU A 360 18.72 23.26 -26.07
C LEU A 360 19.24 24.46 -26.86
N ALA A 361 20.53 24.49 -27.21
CA ALA A 361 21.14 25.55 -28.01
C ALA A 361 20.47 25.72 -29.38
N ARG A 362 20.18 24.61 -30.07
CA ARG A 362 19.46 24.62 -31.36
C ARG A 362 18.04 25.18 -31.24
N ARG A 363 17.43 25.09 -30.06
CA ARG A 363 16.10 25.63 -29.73
C ARG A 363 16.15 27.07 -29.20
N GLY A 364 17.32 27.71 -29.16
CA GLY A 364 17.50 29.06 -28.62
C GLY A 364 17.43 29.15 -27.09
N ILE A 365 17.51 28.01 -26.38
CA ILE A 365 17.42 27.96 -24.91
C ILE A 365 18.83 28.03 -24.32
N ASP A 366 19.05 29.00 -23.42
CA ASP A 366 20.32 29.13 -22.70
C ASP A 366 20.50 28.00 -21.67
N TYR A 367 21.75 27.57 -21.41
CA TYR A 367 22.05 26.47 -20.51
C TYR A 367 23.40 26.61 -19.78
N ARG A 368 23.56 25.84 -18.70
CA ARG A 368 24.82 25.61 -17.98
C ARG A 368 24.96 24.15 -17.58
N ILE A 369 26.15 23.57 -17.72
CA ILE A 369 26.45 22.18 -17.35
C ILE A 369 27.26 22.16 -16.05
N VAL A 370 26.81 21.37 -15.07
CA VAL A 370 27.58 21.02 -13.87
C VAL A 370 28.22 19.65 -14.09
N GLU A 371 29.54 19.58 -14.02
CA GLU A 371 30.31 18.35 -14.23
C GLU A 371 31.47 18.27 -13.23
N GLN A 372 31.68 17.08 -12.66
CA GLN A 372 32.69 16.85 -11.63
C GLN A 372 34.03 16.37 -12.21
N ILE A 373 34.03 15.81 -13.42
CA ILE A 373 35.21 15.26 -14.09
C ILE A 373 35.91 16.38 -14.88
N PRO A 374 37.12 16.82 -14.49
CA PRO A 374 37.81 17.94 -15.12
C PRO A 374 38.03 17.76 -16.63
N GLU A 375 38.33 16.54 -17.09
CA GLU A 375 38.61 16.26 -18.50
C GLU A 375 37.37 16.42 -19.41
N ARG A 376 36.18 16.54 -18.82
CA ARG A 376 34.91 16.75 -19.54
C ARG A 376 34.44 18.19 -19.53
N VAL A 377 35.17 19.08 -18.87
CA VAL A 377 34.87 20.51 -18.77
C VAL A 377 35.77 21.27 -19.75
N PRO A 378 35.27 21.68 -20.92
CA PRO A 378 36.00 22.59 -21.79
C PRO A 378 36.11 23.98 -21.14
N ASP A 379 37.09 24.76 -21.55
CA ASP A 379 37.27 26.15 -21.13
C ASP A 379 36.14 27.02 -21.72
N SER A 380 35.01 27.07 -21.01
CA SER A 380 33.78 27.73 -21.45
C SER A 380 32.94 28.11 -20.23
N ASP A 381 32.42 29.35 -20.24
CA ASP A 381 31.52 29.87 -19.20
C ASP A 381 30.19 29.10 -19.07
N LYS A 382 29.92 28.16 -20.00
CA LYS A 382 28.77 27.25 -19.95
C LYS A 382 28.98 26.06 -19.01
N TYR A 383 30.20 25.81 -18.53
CA TYR A 383 30.51 24.69 -17.66
C TYR A 383 30.94 25.14 -16.27
N ILE A 384 30.53 24.37 -15.26
CA ILE A 384 30.90 24.58 -13.87
C ILE A 384 31.49 23.27 -13.36
N LEU A 385 32.78 23.34 -13.01
CA LEU A 385 33.51 22.22 -12.42
C LEU A 385 33.15 22.08 -10.95
N GLY A 386 32.55 20.95 -10.58
CA GLY A 386 32.22 20.64 -9.19
C GLY A 386 31.17 19.54 -9.05
N SER A 387 31.01 19.03 -7.83
CA SER A 387 29.95 18.07 -7.52
C SER A 387 28.61 18.77 -7.41
N ALA A 388 27.60 18.27 -8.11
CA ALA A 388 26.23 18.76 -7.98
C ALA A 388 25.58 18.43 -6.63
N SER A 389 26.21 17.58 -5.81
CA SER A 389 25.83 17.38 -4.41
C SER A 389 26.25 18.55 -3.50
N ASP A 390 27.10 19.47 -4.00
CA ASP A 390 27.44 20.70 -3.29
C ASP A 390 26.46 21.82 -3.66
N LYS A 391 25.77 22.33 -2.63
CA LYS A 391 24.84 23.46 -2.74
C LYS A 391 25.49 24.71 -3.35
N ASN A 392 26.77 24.97 -3.06
CA ASN A 392 27.46 26.15 -3.56
C ASN A 392 27.68 26.07 -5.07
N ILE A 393 28.01 24.87 -5.58
CA ILE A 393 28.17 24.61 -7.01
C ILE A 393 26.84 24.79 -7.77
N LEU A 394 25.74 24.25 -7.23
CA LEU A 394 24.41 24.45 -7.83
C LEU A 394 23.95 25.92 -7.80
N ARG A 395 24.29 26.65 -6.73
CA ARG A 395 24.03 28.10 -6.66
C ARG A 395 24.88 28.90 -7.64
N GLN A 396 26.15 28.54 -7.81
CA GLN A 396 27.01 29.11 -8.86
C GLN A 396 26.44 28.83 -10.26
N ALA A 397 25.83 27.66 -10.46
CA ALA A 397 25.08 27.33 -11.68
C ALA A 397 23.82 28.17 -11.88
N GLY A 398 23.31 28.79 -10.83
CA GLY A 398 22.14 29.68 -10.87
C GLY A 398 20.82 28.97 -10.56
N ILE A 399 20.86 27.87 -9.79
CA ILE A 399 19.66 27.05 -9.50
C ILE A 399 18.52 27.86 -8.87
N ASP A 400 18.84 28.92 -8.13
CA ASP A 400 17.87 29.79 -7.47
C ASP A 400 16.93 30.49 -8.47
N LYS A 401 17.33 30.64 -9.74
CA LYS A 401 16.54 31.32 -10.79
C LYS A 401 16.36 30.51 -12.07
N ALA A 402 17.00 29.35 -12.20
CA ALA A 402 16.96 28.53 -13.40
C ALA A 402 15.56 27.89 -13.56
N PRO A 403 14.91 27.97 -14.74
CA PRO A 403 13.55 27.45 -14.93
C PRO A 403 13.47 25.92 -14.81
N THR A 404 14.50 25.22 -15.28
CA THR A 404 14.58 23.76 -15.34
C THR A 404 15.96 23.27 -14.90
N VAL A 405 15.98 22.15 -14.18
CA VAL A 405 17.16 21.31 -13.95
C VAL A 405 16.97 19.97 -14.66
N ILE A 406 17.94 19.62 -15.52
CA ILE A 406 17.98 18.33 -16.22
C ILE A 406 19.09 17.46 -15.63
N ILE A 407 18.74 16.33 -15.04
CA ILE A 407 19.69 15.41 -14.40
C ILE A 407 19.97 14.24 -15.35
N THR A 408 21.21 14.11 -15.81
CA THR A 408 21.58 13.18 -16.89
C THR A 408 22.70 12.20 -16.54
N THR A 409 22.98 12.01 -15.25
CA THR A 409 24.00 11.06 -14.83
C THR A 409 23.61 9.63 -15.22
N LYS A 410 24.61 8.75 -15.34
CA LYS A 410 24.40 7.33 -15.72
C LYS A 410 23.97 6.44 -14.56
N ASP A 411 23.95 6.99 -13.34
CA ASP A 411 23.69 6.26 -12.12
C ASP A 411 22.36 6.74 -11.54
N ASP A 412 21.41 5.84 -11.46
CA ASP A 412 20.03 6.19 -11.11
C ASP A 412 19.92 6.53 -9.62
N GLU A 413 20.76 5.96 -8.75
CA GLU A 413 20.83 6.31 -7.32
C GLU A 413 21.34 7.74 -7.13
N THR A 414 22.42 8.12 -7.83
CA THR A 414 22.90 9.51 -7.88
C THR A 414 21.82 10.44 -8.41
N ASN A 415 21.09 10.04 -9.45
CA ASN A 415 19.98 10.83 -9.99
C ASN A 415 18.87 11.04 -8.96
N THR A 416 18.49 10.00 -8.19
CA THR A 416 17.51 10.10 -7.09
C THR A 416 17.95 11.10 -6.03
N TYR A 417 19.21 11.00 -5.58
CA TYR A 417 19.78 11.93 -4.61
C TYR A 417 19.75 13.38 -5.12
N LEU A 418 20.19 13.62 -6.35
CA LEU A 418 20.24 14.95 -6.95
C LEU A 418 18.85 15.53 -7.20
N THR A 419 17.85 14.70 -7.50
CA THR A 419 16.44 15.14 -7.60
C THR A 419 15.94 15.66 -6.26
N ILE A 420 16.10 14.89 -5.17
CA ILE A 420 15.70 15.32 -3.82
C ILE A 420 16.43 16.61 -3.44
N PHE A 421 17.74 16.65 -3.70
CA PHE A 421 18.56 17.80 -3.36
C PHE A 421 18.15 19.06 -4.13
N SER A 422 17.91 18.94 -5.44
CA SER A 422 17.44 20.06 -6.28
C SER A 422 16.07 20.56 -5.83
N ARG A 423 15.14 19.65 -5.47
CA ARG A 423 13.82 19.99 -4.96
C ARG A 423 13.88 20.67 -3.59
N LEU A 424 14.79 20.25 -2.71
CA LEU A 424 15.03 20.91 -1.41
C LEU A 424 15.56 22.34 -1.57
N LEU A 425 16.39 22.59 -2.60
CA LEU A 425 16.94 23.92 -2.86
C LEU A 425 15.92 24.86 -3.51
N ARG A 426 15.11 24.35 -4.43
CA ARG A 426 14.14 25.13 -5.19
C ARG A 426 12.83 24.31 -5.36
N PRO A 427 11.86 24.44 -4.43
CA PRO A 427 10.66 23.59 -4.41
C PRO A 427 9.80 23.65 -5.68
N ASP A 428 9.86 24.75 -6.41
CA ASP A 428 9.09 25.08 -7.62
C ASP A 428 9.87 24.87 -8.94
N ILE A 429 11.08 24.30 -8.90
CA ILE A 429 11.85 24.03 -10.13
C ILE A 429 11.30 22.87 -10.94
N GLN A 430 11.30 22.97 -12.26
CA GLN A 430 11.05 21.80 -13.09
C GLN A 430 12.28 20.89 -13.06
N ILE A 431 12.12 19.64 -12.66
CA ILE A 431 13.17 18.63 -12.66
C ILE A 431 12.84 17.57 -13.71
N ILE A 432 13.72 17.45 -14.70
CA ILE A 432 13.66 16.42 -15.73
C ILE A 432 14.83 15.48 -15.51
N CYS A 433 14.55 14.20 -15.29
CA CYS A 433 15.58 13.23 -14.98
C CYS A 433 15.69 12.15 -16.04
N ARG A 434 16.90 11.66 -16.29
CA ARG A 434 17.13 10.44 -17.07
C ARG A 434 17.19 9.25 -16.12
N ALA A 435 16.45 8.20 -16.43
CA ALA A 435 16.66 6.88 -15.85
C ALA A 435 17.47 5.99 -16.81
N SER A 436 18.37 5.18 -16.27
CA SER A 436 19.15 4.20 -17.02
C SER A 436 18.38 2.89 -17.15
N LEU A 437 17.66 2.51 -16.09
CA LEU A 437 16.74 1.38 -16.04
C LEU A 437 15.29 1.84 -15.97
N GLU A 438 14.38 1.05 -16.55
CA GLU A 438 12.94 1.29 -16.49
C GLU A 438 12.43 1.24 -15.03
N THR A 439 12.93 0.30 -14.23
CA THR A 439 12.58 0.12 -12.82
C THR A 439 12.92 1.30 -11.91
N SER A 440 13.81 2.20 -12.35
CA SER A 440 14.22 3.38 -11.57
C SER A 440 13.24 4.54 -11.69
N VAL A 441 12.33 4.51 -12.68
CA VAL A 441 11.50 5.67 -13.05
C VAL A 441 10.55 6.07 -11.92
N ALA A 442 9.82 5.12 -11.34
CA ALA A 442 8.92 5.37 -10.23
C ALA A 442 9.64 5.92 -8.99
N GLY A 443 10.87 5.45 -8.73
CA GLY A 443 11.72 5.97 -7.64
C GLY A 443 12.10 7.44 -7.86
N LEU A 444 12.46 7.81 -9.10
CA LEU A 444 12.83 9.17 -9.46
C LEU A 444 11.65 10.16 -9.43
N HIS A 445 10.43 9.71 -9.76
CA HIS A 445 9.24 10.53 -9.57
C HIS A 445 8.94 10.77 -8.08
N ARG A 446 9.00 9.72 -7.24
CA ARG A 446 8.84 9.86 -5.79
C ARG A 446 9.87 10.78 -5.15
N ALA A 447 11.07 10.83 -5.71
CA ALA A 447 12.15 11.73 -5.30
C ALA A 447 11.84 13.21 -5.58
N GLY A 448 10.82 13.50 -6.39
CA GLY A 448 10.38 14.85 -6.75
C GLY A 448 10.75 15.25 -8.18
N SER A 449 11.05 14.31 -9.07
CA SER A 449 11.23 14.61 -10.50
C SER A 449 9.87 14.80 -11.15
N ASP A 450 9.68 15.89 -11.88
CA ASP A 450 8.41 16.15 -12.58
C ASP A 450 8.28 15.22 -13.78
N ILE A 451 9.41 14.98 -14.47
CA ILE A 451 9.49 14.12 -15.65
C ILE A 451 10.69 13.19 -15.50
N VAL A 452 10.52 11.91 -15.85
CA VAL A 452 11.62 10.94 -15.91
C VAL A 452 11.58 10.21 -17.25
N MET A 453 12.75 10.06 -17.89
CA MET A 453 12.88 9.39 -19.19
C MET A 453 13.80 8.18 -19.09
N SER A 454 13.27 6.97 -19.29
CA SER A 454 14.06 5.74 -19.32
C SER A 454 14.84 5.57 -20.64
N TYR A 455 16.16 5.43 -20.51
CA TYR A 455 17.04 5.11 -21.62
C TYR A 455 16.81 3.67 -22.14
N ALA A 456 16.53 2.73 -21.23
CA ALA A 456 16.22 1.35 -21.57
C ALA A 456 14.93 1.24 -22.38
N SER A 457 13.86 1.91 -21.92
CA SER A 457 12.53 1.89 -22.53
C SER A 457 12.54 2.58 -23.90
N MET A 458 13.24 3.71 -24.02
CA MET A 458 13.37 4.41 -25.30
C MET A 458 14.14 3.55 -26.33
N GLY A 459 15.24 2.90 -25.92
CA GLY A 459 16.01 2.03 -26.80
C GLY A 459 15.23 0.78 -27.23
N SER A 460 14.50 0.16 -26.30
CA SER A 460 13.69 -1.02 -26.60
C SER A 460 12.52 -0.69 -27.50
N ASN A 461 11.83 0.44 -27.28
CA ASN A 461 10.77 0.94 -28.15
C ASN A 461 11.27 1.22 -29.56
N ALA A 462 12.41 1.92 -29.68
CA ALA A 462 13.00 2.21 -30.98
C ALA A 462 13.34 0.93 -31.76
N LEU A 463 13.82 -0.11 -31.08
CA LEU A 463 14.08 -1.41 -31.71
C LEU A 463 12.79 -2.19 -32.03
N PHE A 464 11.81 -2.14 -31.13
CA PHE A 464 10.55 -2.87 -31.27
C PHE A 464 9.68 -2.33 -32.42
N ASN A 465 9.59 -1.01 -32.56
CA ASN A 465 8.83 -0.37 -33.66
C ASN A 465 9.37 -0.72 -35.06
N LEU A 466 10.60 -1.23 -35.14
CA LEU A 466 11.22 -1.64 -36.39
C LEU A 466 10.85 -3.07 -36.81
N LEU A 467 10.08 -3.80 -35.99
CA LEU A 467 9.63 -5.19 -36.23
C LEU A 467 8.35 -5.32 -37.08
N GLN A 468 7.91 -4.28 -37.79
CA GLN A 468 6.79 -4.31 -38.76
C GLN A 468 5.49 -5.01 -38.28
N ARG A 469 4.96 -4.57 -37.14
CA ARG A 469 3.51 -4.53 -36.93
C ARG A 469 3.12 -3.13 -36.45
N SER A 470 2.61 -2.32 -37.38
CA SER A 470 1.53 -1.35 -37.15
C SER A 470 0.51 -2.09 -36.26
N ASP A 471 0.24 -1.72 -35.01
CA ASP A 471 -0.87 -0.84 -34.63
C ASP A 471 -0.82 -0.52 -33.12
N LEU A 472 0.38 -0.57 -32.53
CA LEU A 472 0.59 -0.37 -31.11
C LEU A 472 1.52 0.82 -30.87
N LEU A 473 0.93 1.93 -30.44
CA LEU A 473 1.68 3.10 -30.02
C LEU A 473 1.70 3.14 -28.50
N MET A 474 2.86 2.86 -27.95
CA MET A 474 3.13 3.12 -26.55
C MET A 474 3.36 4.61 -26.36
N VAL A 475 2.43 5.27 -25.68
CA VAL A 475 2.37 6.73 -25.54
C VAL A 475 3.31 7.23 -24.46
N ALA A 476 3.37 6.50 -23.34
CA ALA A 476 4.25 6.73 -22.20
C ALA A 476 4.23 5.50 -21.26
N GLU A 477 5.14 5.43 -20.29
CA GLU A 477 5.31 4.27 -19.40
C GLU A 477 4.00 3.94 -18.66
N GLY A 478 3.41 2.78 -18.98
CA GLY A 478 2.19 2.27 -18.34
C GLY A 478 0.87 2.52 -19.07
N LEU A 479 0.87 3.11 -20.28
CA LEU A 479 -0.35 3.30 -21.08
C LEU A 479 -0.24 2.62 -22.45
N ASP A 480 -0.96 1.51 -22.63
CA ASP A 480 -1.06 0.80 -23.91
C ASP A 480 -2.31 1.26 -24.67
N VAL A 481 -2.09 1.84 -25.86
CA VAL A 481 -3.15 2.14 -26.84
C VAL A 481 -3.12 1.07 -27.92
N PHE A 482 -4.23 0.39 -28.12
CA PHE A 482 -4.35 -0.68 -29.11
C PHE A 482 -5.67 -0.59 -29.89
N LYS A 483 -5.63 -1.00 -31.16
CA LYS A 483 -6.82 -1.13 -32.03
C LYS A 483 -7.41 -2.54 -31.91
N VAL A 484 -8.74 -2.65 -31.97
CA VAL A 484 -9.49 -3.91 -31.98
C VAL A 484 -10.61 -3.79 -33.01
N GLU A 485 -10.71 -4.73 -33.96
CA GLU A 485 -11.85 -4.80 -34.88
C GLU A 485 -13.18 -4.87 -34.11
N VAL A 486 -14.21 -4.14 -34.57
CA VAL A 486 -15.54 -4.16 -33.96
C VAL A 486 -16.09 -5.59 -33.92
N PRO A 487 -16.31 -6.19 -32.73
CA PRO A 487 -16.88 -7.53 -32.61
C PRO A 487 -18.30 -7.56 -33.18
N GLN A 488 -18.70 -8.66 -33.82
CA GLN A 488 -20.05 -8.82 -34.42
C GLN A 488 -21.22 -8.50 -33.46
N GLN A 489 -21.00 -8.64 -32.15
CA GLN A 489 -21.99 -8.38 -31.09
C GLN A 489 -22.20 -6.88 -30.78
N LEU A 490 -21.29 -6.04 -31.24
CA LEU A 490 -21.29 -4.58 -31.09
C LEU A 490 -21.64 -3.86 -32.40
N VAL A 491 -21.71 -4.59 -33.52
CA VAL A 491 -22.16 -4.04 -34.81
C VAL A 491 -23.58 -3.49 -34.67
N ASP A 492 -23.79 -2.29 -35.20
CA ASP A 492 -25.02 -1.48 -35.17
C ASP A 492 -25.43 -0.92 -33.81
N LYS A 493 -24.66 -1.16 -32.74
CA LYS A 493 -24.87 -0.50 -31.43
C LYS A 493 -24.20 0.86 -31.38
N THR A 494 -24.78 1.80 -30.63
CA THR A 494 -24.08 3.04 -30.28
C THR A 494 -22.99 2.78 -29.23
N LEU A 495 -22.02 3.69 -29.11
CA LEU A 495 -21.00 3.62 -28.05
C LEU A 495 -21.63 3.62 -26.64
N GLU A 496 -22.70 4.38 -26.45
CA GLU A 496 -23.48 4.39 -25.20
C GLU A 496 -24.17 3.05 -24.93
N GLU A 497 -24.80 2.44 -25.94
CA GLU A 497 -25.43 1.11 -25.85
C GLU A 497 -24.41 -0.02 -25.66
N ALA A 498 -23.21 0.14 -26.22
CA ALA A 498 -22.12 -0.83 -26.11
C ALA A 498 -21.51 -0.87 -24.70
N ASN A 499 -21.61 0.22 -23.93
CA ASN A 499 -21.23 0.34 -22.52
C ASN A 499 -19.84 -0.24 -22.17
N ILE A 500 -18.88 -0.08 -23.10
CA ILE A 500 -17.57 -0.74 -23.07
C ILE A 500 -16.79 -0.40 -21.80
N LYS A 501 -16.84 0.87 -21.36
CA LYS A 501 -16.16 1.37 -20.16
C LYS A 501 -16.64 0.68 -18.87
N HIS A 502 -17.95 0.44 -18.74
CA HIS A 502 -18.52 -0.25 -17.58
C HIS A 502 -18.23 -1.75 -17.60
N LEU A 503 -18.12 -2.36 -18.79
CA LEU A 503 -17.98 -3.81 -18.94
C LEU A 503 -16.51 -4.30 -18.90
N THR A 504 -15.56 -3.48 -19.33
CA THR A 504 -14.19 -3.96 -19.61
C THR A 504 -13.09 -3.14 -18.94
N THR A 505 -13.45 -2.12 -18.16
CA THR A 505 -12.54 -1.06 -17.67
C THR A 505 -11.80 -0.31 -18.78
N CYS A 506 -12.11 -0.60 -20.05
CA CYS A 506 -11.46 -0.01 -21.21
C CYS A 506 -12.15 1.29 -21.64
N SER A 507 -11.38 2.37 -21.81
CA SER A 507 -11.87 3.61 -22.42
C SER A 507 -11.71 3.57 -23.94
N VAL A 508 -12.76 3.92 -24.68
CA VAL A 508 -12.69 4.12 -26.13
C VAL A 508 -12.14 5.52 -26.41
N ILE A 509 -11.05 5.62 -27.18
CA ILE A 509 -10.42 6.91 -27.52
C ILE A 509 -10.65 7.33 -28.97
N GLY A 510 -11.04 6.38 -29.84
CA GLY A 510 -11.35 6.63 -31.24
C GLY A 510 -11.94 5.42 -31.95
N ILE A 511 -12.51 5.66 -33.13
CA ILE A 511 -12.97 4.63 -34.07
C ILE A 511 -12.27 4.88 -35.41
N ASP A 512 -11.62 3.87 -35.95
CA ASP A 512 -10.97 3.91 -37.25
C ASP A 512 -11.90 3.40 -38.34
N LYS A 513 -12.01 4.20 -39.41
CA LYS A 513 -12.78 3.90 -40.61
C LYS A 513 -11.92 4.22 -41.83
N ASP A 514 -11.62 3.21 -42.66
CA ASP A 514 -10.83 3.35 -43.90
C ASP A 514 -9.46 4.06 -43.69
N ASN A 515 -8.72 3.70 -42.64
CA ASN A 515 -7.46 4.32 -42.19
C ASN A 515 -7.58 5.81 -41.79
N ARG A 516 -8.76 6.25 -41.37
CA ARG A 516 -8.98 7.56 -40.75
C ARG A 516 -9.62 7.39 -39.38
N THR A 517 -8.86 7.73 -38.35
CA THR A 517 -9.33 7.66 -36.97
C THR A 517 -10.19 8.88 -36.61
N ILE A 518 -11.46 8.63 -36.30
CA ILE A 518 -12.34 9.58 -35.65
C ILE A 518 -12.00 9.58 -34.16
N THR A 519 -11.38 10.66 -33.69
CA THR A 519 -11.01 10.87 -32.29
C THR A 519 -12.16 11.48 -31.50
N ASN A 520 -12.33 11.07 -30.24
CA ASN A 520 -13.42 11.55 -29.38
C ASN A 520 -14.83 11.35 -30.01
N PRO A 521 -15.19 10.12 -30.39
CA PRO A 521 -16.49 9.85 -31.00
C PRO A 521 -17.64 10.17 -30.03
N GLU A 522 -18.71 10.77 -30.56
CA GLU A 522 -19.90 11.11 -29.78
C GLU A 522 -20.57 9.84 -29.23
N PRO A 523 -21.24 9.89 -28.06
CA PRO A 523 -21.87 8.72 -27.44
C PRO A 523 -22.90 7.99 -28.33
N ASP A 524 -23.52 8.70 -29.27
CA ASP A 524 -24.49 8.18 -30.24
C ASP A 524 -23.85 7.58 -31.50
N THR A 525 -22.52 7.61 -31.62
CA THR A 525 -21.79 7.02 -32.76
C THR A 525 -22.06 5.51 -32.84
N ARG A 526 -22.56 5.05 -33.98
CA ARG A 526 -22.85 3.62 -34.25
C ARG A 526 -21.62 2.90 -34.79
N LEU A 527 -21.30 1.76 -34.20
CA LEU A 527 -20.19 0.89 -34.61
C LEU A 527 -20.59 0.04 -35.83
N GLN A 528 -19.82 0.07 -36.91
CA GLN A 528 -20.09 -0.73 -38.12
C GLN A 528 -19.18 -1.96 -38.23
N ALA A 529 -19.61 -2.94 -39.02
CA ALA A 529 -18.75 -4.05 -39.39
C ALA A 529 -17.56 -3.54 -40.25
N ASN A 530 -16.35 -4.02 -39.95
CA ASN A 530 -15.06 -3.61 -40.54
C ASN A 530 -14.46 -2.27 -40.05
N GLU A 531 -15.01 -1.67 -38.99
CA GLU A 531 -14.35 -0.57 -38.28
C GLU A 531 -13.46 -1.12 -37.14
N GLU A 532 -12.47 -0.34 -36.69
CA GLU A 532 -11.63 -0.69 -35.54
C GLU A 532 -11.84 0.28 -34.38
N ILE A 533 -11.97 -0.23 -33.16
CA ILE A 533 -12.11 0.54 -31.92
C ILE A 533 -10.73 0.68 -31.27
N VAL A 534 -10.38 1.88 -30.86
CA VAL A 534 -9.13 2.15 -30.14
C VAL A 534 -9.40 2.20 -28.62
N LEU A 535 -8.74 1.34 -27.83
CA LEU A 535 -9.07 1.03 -26.41
C LEU A 535 -7.89 1.18 -25.40
N ILE A 536 -8.19 1.32 -24.09
CA ILE A 536 -7.23 1.39 -22.94
C ILE A 536 -7.79 0.73 -21.63
N GLY A 537 -7.32 -0.44 -21.11
CA GLY A 537 -7.72 -1.06 -19.78
C GLY A 537 -7.16 -2.49 -19.41
N THR A 538 -7.49 -3.10 -18.24
CA THR A 538 -6.98 -4.45 -17.73
C THR A 538 -8.01 -5.37 -16.97
N PRO A 539 -8.07 -6.73 -17.14
CA PRO A 539 -9.22 -7.58 -16.73
C PRO A 539 -9.02 -8.72 -15.67
N GLU A 540 -7.99 -8.73 -14.82
CA GLU A 540 -7.54 -9.99 -14.14
C GLU A 540 -8.29 -10.49 -12.88
N VAL A 541 -8.94 -9.62 -12.10
CA VAL A 541 -9.38 -9.94 -10.71
C VAL A 541 -10.70 -10.71 -10.62
N ILE A 542 -11.54 -10.64 -11.66
CA ILE A 542 -12.94 -11.11 -11.62
C ILE A 542 -13.05 -12.65 -11.68
N ILE A 543 -12.17 -13.31 -12.43
CA ILE A 543 -12.25 -14.76 -12.71
C ILE A 543 -11.98 -15.61 -11.46
N LEU A 544 -11.02 -15.20 -10.62
CA LEU A 544 -10.70 -15.88 -9.35
C LEU A 544 -11.92 -15.92 -8.41
N LEU A 545 -12.60 -14.78 -8.29
CA LEU A 545 -13.66 -14.56 -7.30
C LEU A 545 -14.94 -15.31 -7.67
N ILE A 546 -15.21 -15.52 -8.96
CA ILE A 546 -16.29 -16.39 -9.45
C ILE A 546 -16.03 -17.85 -9.05
N GLY A 547 -14.79 -18.34 -9.23
CA GLY A 547 -14.42 -19.71 -8.83
C GLY A 547 -14.53 -19.95 -7.33
N HIS A 548 -14.15 -18.96 -6.51
CA HIS A 548 -14.29 -19.02 -5.05
C HIS A 548 -15.75 -18.99 -4.59
N GLY A 549 -16.59 -18.14 -5.19
CA GLY A 549 -18.03 -18.06 -4.89
C GLY A 549 -18.77 -19.39 -5.11
N LEU A 550 -18.42 -20.12 -6.17
CA LEU A 550 -18.96 -21.45 -6.45
C LEU A 550 -18.64 -22.47 -5.33
N GLN A 551 -17.41 -22.46 -4.83
CA GLN A 551 -16.95 -23.43 -3.81
C GLN A 551 -17.67 -23.29 -2.47
N LEU A 552 -17.97 -22.05 -2.06
CA LEU A 552 -18.63 -21.77 -0.78
C LEU A 552 -20.00 -22.44 -0.67
N THR A 553 -20.72 -22.55 -1.79
CA THR A 553 -22.05 -23.21 -1.82
C THR A 553 -21.95 -24.67 -2.22
N LEU A 554 -21.04 -25.02 -3.14
CA LEU A 554 -20.91 -26.37 -3.68
C LEU A 554 -20.45 -27.39 -2.64
N LEU A 555 -19.41 -27.08 -1.85
CA LEU A 555 -18.78 -28.05 -0.96
C LEU A 555 -19.68 -28.48 0.22
N PRO A 556 -20.39 -27.57 0.92
CA PRO A 556 -21.33 -27.97 1.97
C PRO A 556 -22.51 -28.79 1.44
N LEU A 557 -23.04 -28.46 0.25
CA LEU A 557 -24.12 -29.23 -0.38
C LEU A 557 -23.68 -30.62 -0.81
N ARG A 558 -22.43 -30.74 -1.30
CA ARG A 558 -21.87 -32.05 -1.64
C ARG A 558 -21.67 -32.92 -0.40
N ALA A 559 -21.11 -32.36 0.66
CA ALA A 559 -20.92 -33.07 1.93
C ALA A 559 -22.26 -33.58 2.51
N GLU A 560 -23.32 -32.78 2.42
CA GLU A 560 -24.68 -33.21 2.77
C GLU A 560 -25.16 -34.36 1.85
N SER A 561 -24.93 -34.27 0.54
CA SER A 561 -25.32 -35.34 -0.39
C SER A 561 -24.56 -36.67 -0.18
N LEU A 562 -23.38 -36.62 0.47
CA LEU A 562 -22.60 -37.79 0.89
C LEU A 562 -23.09 -38.37 2.22
N GLY A 563 -24.10 -37.77 2.86
CA GLY A 563 -24.70 -38.24 4.10
C GLY A 563 -23.88 -37.90 5.35
N TRP A 564 -23.00 -36.89 5.29
CA TRP A 564 -22.20 -36.49 6.44
C TRP A 564 -23.05 -35.85 7.54
N SER A 565 -22.59 -35.97 8.79
CA SER A 565 -23.25 -35.29 9.89
C SER A 565 -23.09 -33.77 9.76
N ILE A 566 -24.09 -33.02 10.24
CA ILE A 566 -24.05 -31.55 10.24
C ILE A 566 -22.79 -31.03 10.95
N ASN A 567 -22.35 -31.73 12.00
CA ASN A 567 -21.14 -31.39 12.76
C ASN A 567 -19.87 -31.58 11.94
N ASP A 568 -19.79 -32.63 11.11
CA ASP A 568 -18.64 -32.84 10.21
C ASP A 568 -18.59 -31.76 9.12
N ILE A 569 -19.74 -31.36 8.59
CA ILE A 569 -19.84 -30.24 7.65
C ILE A 569 -19.38 -28.94 8.33
N GLY A 570 -19.84 -28.67 9.55
CA GLY A 570 -19.39 -27.55 10.38
C GLY A 570 -17.88 -27.55 10.61
N MET A 571 -17.30 -28.70 10.96
CA MET A 571 -15.85 -28.88 11.14
C MET A 571 -15.07 -28.50 9.87
N THR A 572 -15.48 -29.00 8.70
CA THR A 572 -14.80 -28.67 7.43
C THR A 572 -14.92 -27.19 7.08
N GLY A 573 -16.00 -26.52 7.50
CA GLY A 573 -16.17 -25.06 7.46
C GLY A 573 -15.17 -24.33 8.36
N SER A 574 -15.01 -24.77 9.61
CA SER A 574 -14.06 -24.21 10.57
C SER A 574 -12.61 -24.36 10.11
N PHE A 575 -12.23 -25.50 9.53
CA PHE A 575 -10.87 -25.72 9.00
C PHE A 575 -10.53 -24.80 7.82
N TYR A 576 -11.51 -24.42 6.99
CA TYR A 576 -11.30 -23.40 5.95
C TYR A 576 -10.96 -22.03 6.55
N PHE A 577 -11.69 -21.57 7.57
CA PHE A 577 -11.38 -20.30 8.24
C PHE A 577 -10.08 -20.36 9.04
N LEU A 578 -9.73 -21.53 9.60
CA LEU A 578 -8.43 -21.75 10.24
C LEU A 578 -7.30 -21.61 9.21
N GLY A 579 -7.45 -22.23 8.04
CA GLY A 579 -6.52 -22.05 6.93
C GLY A 579 -6.43 -20.60 6.46
N PHE A 580 -7.57 -19.90 6.35
CA PHE A 580 -7.64 -18.49 5.98
C PHE A 580 -6.85 -17.61 6.97
N LEU A 581 -7.01 -17.83 8.27
CA LEU A 581 -6.28 -17.11 9.31
C LEU A 581 -4.77 -17.39 9.27
N LEU A 582 -4.37 -18.66 9.11
CA LEU A 582 -2.96 -19.03 8.98
C LEU A 582 -2.34 -18.42 7.72
N GLY A 583 -3.08 -18.36 6.60
CA GLY A 583 -2.62 -17.72 5.37
C GLY A 583 -2.34 -16.23 5.54
N CYS A 584 -3.20 -15.49 6.23
CA CYS A 584 -2.94 -14.08 6.57
C CYS A 584 -1.65 -13.85 7.36
N ILE A 585 -1.19 -14.85 8.14
CA ILE A 585 0.03 -14.77 8.96
C ILE A 585 1.27 -15.17 8.16
N PHE A 586 1.20 -16.27 7.40
CA PHE A 586 2.38 -16.86 6.77
C PHE A 586 2.63 -16.38 5.34
N ILE A 587 1.58 -16.13 4.55
CA ILE A 587 1.71 -15.75 3.13
C ILE A 587 2.52 -14.46 2.92
N PRO A 588 2.43 -13.40 3.74
CA PRO A 588 3.29 -12.23 3.58
C PRO A 588 4.79 -12.56 3.54
N ARG A 589 5.24 -13.55 4.33
CA ARG A 589 6.63 -14.02 4.33
C ARG A 589 6.97 -14.77 3.04
N PHE A 590 6.05 -15.58 2.53
CA PHE A 590 6.22 -16.27 1.24
C PHE A 590 6.26 -15.30 0.07
N VAL A 591 5.40 -14.29 0.06
CA VAL A 591 5.39 -13.20 -0.93
C VAL A 591 6.72 -12.46 -0.90
N ALA A 592 7.25 -12.14 0.28
CA ALA A 592 8.56 -11.50 0.41
C ALA A 592 9.72 -12.38 -0.09
N ALA A 593 9.62 -13.71 0.07
CA ALA A 593 10.67 -14.65 -0.33
C ALA A 593 10.65 -15.01 -1.82
N VAL A 594 9.48 -15.12 -2.44
CA VAL A 594 9.32 -15.72 -3.78
C VAL A 594 8.59 -14.78 -4.76
N GLY A 595 8.03 -13.67 -4.30
CA GLY A 595 7.32 -12.67 -5.10
C GLY A 595 5.81 -12.90 -5.20
N HIS A 596 5.06 -11.83 -5.53
CA HIS A 596 3.59 -11.80 -5.55
C HIS A 596 2.99 -12.78 -6.56
N ILE A 597 3.48 -12.78 -7.81
CA ILE A 597 2.93 -13.59 -8.91
C ILE A 597 3.17 -15.10 -8.70
N ARG A 598 4.38 -15.48 -8.28
CA ARG A 598 4.71 -16.89 -8.00
C ARG A 598 3.91 -17.42 -6.82
N THR A 599 3.76 -16.60 -5.78
CA THR A 599 2.92 -16.94 -4.62
C THR A 599 1.46 -17.10 -5.04
N PHE A 600 0.89 -16.16 -5.78
CA PHE A 600 -0.48 -16.24 -6.31
C PHE A 600 -0.70 -17.50 -7.17
N SER A 601 0.18 -17.77 -8.13
CA SER A 601 0.06 -18.93 -9.03
C SER A 601 0.14 -20.25 -8.26
N THR A 602 1.03 -20.33 -7.26
CA THR A 602 1.20 -21.51 -6.41
C THR A 602 -0.05 -21.75 -5.57
N LEU A 603 -0.57 -20.70 -4.92
CA LEU A 603 -1.76 -20.80 -4.07
C LEU A 603 -3.01 -21.16 -4.86
N THR A 604 -3.20 -20.58 -6.04
CA THR A 604 -4.32 -20.91 -6.93
C THR A 604 -4.22 -22.34 -7.47
N THR A 605 -3.02 -22.82 -7.76
CA THR A 605 -2.77 -24.23 -8.15
C THR A 605 -3.08 -25.19 -7.00
N ILE A 606 -2.63 -24.86 -5.78
CA ILE A 606 -2.93 -25.62 -4.56
C ILE A 606 -4.46 -25.70 -4.34
N ASN A 607 -5.18 -24.59 -4.54
CA ASN A 607 -6.63 -24.56 -4.42
C ASN A 607 -7.32 -25.46 -5.46
N GLY A 608 -6.87 -25.41 -6.73
CA GLY A 608 -7.40 -26.27 -7.78
C GLY A 608 -7.13 -27.75 -7.51
N ALA A 609 -5.92 -28.09 -7.06
CA ALA A 609 -5.55 -29.45 -6.69
C ALA A 609 -6.35 -29.96 -5.48
N ALA A 610 -6.54 -29.12 -4.45
CA ALA A 610 -7.35 -29.46 -3.29
C ALA A 610 -8.81 -29.74 -3.69
N LEU A 611 -9.38 -28.91 -4.58
CA LEU A 611 -10.73 -29.09 -5.08
C LEU A 611 -10.91 -30.38 -5.90
N LEU A 612 -9.89 -30.81 -6.65
CA LEU A 612 -9.89 -32.11 -7.34
C LEU A 612 -9.68 -33.29 -6.38
N CYS A 613 -8.83 -33.15 -5.36
CA CYS A 613 -8.56 -34.22 -4.39
C CYS A 613 -9.79 -34.57 -3.53
N ILE A 614 -10.73 -33.64 -3.39
CA ILE A 614 -12.06 -33.86 -2.79
C ILE A 614 -12.85 -34.96 -3.53
N LEU A 615 -12.54 -35.24 -4.81
CA LEU A 615 -13.14 -36.36 -5.56
C LEU A 615 -12.52 -37.73 -5.23
N LEU A 616 -11.37 -37.78 -4.56
CA LEU A 616 -10.60 -39.01 -4.33
C LEU A 616 -10.89 -39.67 -2.98
N SER A 617 -11.58 -38.96 -2.08
CA SER A 617 -11.88 -39.43 -0.73
C SER A 617 -13.20 -38.85 -0.28
N ASP A 618 -14.06 -39.67 0.33
CA ASP A 618 -15.32 -39.22 0.95
C ASP A 618 -15.18 -39.08 2.49
N ASP A 619 -13.94 -39.01 2.99
CA ASP A 619 -13.62 -38.88 4.42
C ASP A 619 -13.65 -37.40 4.87
N PRO A 620 -14.47 -37.03 5.88
CA PRO A 620 -14.57 -35.66 6.38
C PRO A 620 -13.28 -35.10 6.99
N TYR A 621 -12.41 -35.94 7.53
CA TYR A 621 -11.11 -35.51 8.09
C TYR A 621 -10.11 -35.17 6.97
N VAL A 622 -10.11 -35.94 5.88
CA VAL A 622 -9.30 -35.65 4.70
C VAL A 622 -9.76 -34.33 4.07
N TRP A 623 -11.07 -34.12 3.93
CA TRP A 623 -11.60 -32.86 3.43
C TRP A 623 -11.31 -31.68 4.35
N SER A 624 -11.25 -31.87 5.66
CA SER A 624 -10.86 -30.82 6.60
C SER A 624 -9.41 -30.36 6.36
N GLY A 625 -8.49 -31.29 6.10
CA GLY A 625 -7.12 -30.97 5.67
C GLY A 625 -7.07 -30.21 4.34
N LEU A 626 -7.85 -30.66 3.34
CA LEU A 626 -7.95 -29.99 2.04
C LEU A 626 -8.57 -28.60 2.15
N ARG A 627 -9.59 -28.43 2.99
CA ARG A 627 -10.27 -27.15 3.26
C ARG A 627 -9.34 -26.16 3.95
N LEU A 628 -8.47 -26.65 4.85
CA LEU A 628 -7.41 -25.83 5.44
C LEU A 628 -6.42 -25.32 4.38
N MET A 629 -6.02 -26.18 3.43
CA MET A 629 -5.20 -25.75 2.29
C MET A 629 -5.95 -24.73 1.42
N THR A 630 -7.24 -24.94 1.16
CA THR A 630 -8.08 -23.99 0.42
C THR A 630 -8.13 -22.61 1.10
N GLY A 631 -8.28 -22.59 2.43
CA GLY A 631 -8.27 -21.37 3.22
C GLY A 631 -6.95 -20.60 3.11
N ILE A 632 -5.82 -21.31 3.24
CA ILE A 632 -4.47 -20.71 3.09
C ILE A 632 -4.30 -20.14 1.67
N GLY A 633 -4.73 -20.89 0.66
CA GLY A 633 -4.62 -20.45 -0.73
C GLY A 633 -5.45 -19.20 -1.02
N ILE A 634 -6.74 -19.21 -0.66
CA ILE A 634 -7.66 -18.10 -0.92
C ILE A 634 -7.24 -16.82 -0.19
N SER A 635 -6.93 -16.89 1.11
CA SER A 635 -6.46 -15.72 1.88
C SER A 635 -5.18 -15.12 1.29
N GLY A 636 -4.24 -15.95 0.85
CA GLY A 636 -3.03 -15.48 0.20
C GLY A 636 -3.28 -14.84 -1.18
N CYS A 637 -4.24 -15.34 -1.95
CA CYS A 637 -4.65 -14.70 -3.21
C CYS A 637 -5.31 -13.33 -2.96
N TYR A 638 -6.18 -13.21 -1.95
CA TYR A 638 -6.75 -11.92 -1.53
C TYR A 638 -5.66 -10.93 -1.10
N LEU A 639 -4.69 -11.40 -0.30
CA LEU A 639 -3.58 -10.57 0.17
C LEU A 639 -2.72 -10.04 -1.00
N VAL A 640 -2.45 -10.86 -2.00
CA VAL A 640 -1.73 -10.42 -3.21
C VAL A 640 -2.55 -9.38 -3.97
N ILE A 641 -3.86 -9.59 -4.16
CA ILE A 641 -4.74 -8.63 -4.85
C ILE A 641 -4.81 -7.29 -4.09
N GLU A 642 -4.99 -7.33 -2.77
CA GLU A 642 -5.05 -6.14 -1.93
C GLU A 642 -3.72 -5.38 -1.89
N SER A 643 -2.58 -6.07 -1.95
CA SER A 643 -1.28 -5.42 -2.01
C SER A 643 -1.11 -4.59 -3.29
N TRP A 644 -1.61 -5.08 -4.42
CA TRP A 644 -1.62 -4.36 -5.70
C TRP A 644 -2.54 -3.15 -5.59
N LEU A 645 -3.77 -3.33 -5.09
CA LEU A 645 -4.72 -2.24 -4.89
C LEU A 645 -4.17 -1.12 -3.98
N ASN A 646 -3.47 -1.48 -2.91
CA ASN A 646 -2.94 -0.52 -1.95
C ASN A 646 -1.79 0.34 -2.52
N GLU A 647 -1.00 -0.17 -3.47
CA GLU A 647 0.08 0.61 -4.09
C GLU A 647 -0.46 1.68 -5.05
N TYR A 648 -1.57 1.40 -5.72
CA TYR A 648 -2.22 2.33 -6.65
C TYR A 648 -3.15 3.36 -5.97
N THR A 649 -3.29 3.34 -4.64
CA THR A 649 -4.24 4.20 -3.93
C THR A 649 -3.59 5.17 -2.94
N ASN A 650 -3.85 6.46 -3.12
CA ASN A 650 -3.54 7.51 -2.13
C ASN A 650 -4.48 7.38 -0.90
N ASN A 651 -3.96 7.63 0.31
CA ASN A 651 -4.69 7.71 1.58
C ASN A 651 -6.00 8.50 1.51
N ALA A 652 -6.11 9.54 0.67
CA ALA A 652 -7.32 10.35 0.51
C ALA A 652 -8.49 9.64 -0.21
N LYS A 653 -8.20 8.71 -1.14
CA LYS A 653 -9.21 7.99 -1.94
C LYS A 653 -9.33 6.50 -1.59
N ARG A 654 -8.45 5.99 -0.73
CA ARG A 654 -8.33 4.59 -0.32
C ARG A 654 -9.65 3.97 0.14
N GLY A 655 -10.43 4.68 0.97
CA GLY A 655 -11.72 4.17 1.46
C GLY A 655 -12.77 3.95 0.36
N ARG A 656 -12.84 4.85 -0.62
CA ARG A 656 -13.77 4.74 -1.77
C ARG A 656 -13.37 3.59 -2.69
N ILE A 657 -12.07 3.43 -2.95
CA ILE A 657 -11.56 2.36 -3.82
C ILE A 657 -11.72 0.98 -3.15
N LEU A 658 -11.47 0.88 -1.85
CA LEU A 658 -11.74 -0.35 -1.08
C LEU A 658 -13.23 -0.70 -1.07
N ALA A 659 -14.14 0.29 -1.01
CA ALA A 659 -15.57 0.06 -1.10
C ALA A 659 -15.99 -0.49 -2.48
N VAL A 660 -15.50 0.11 -3.57
CA VAL A 660 -15.75 -0.38 -4.94
C VAL A 660 -15.19 -1.79 -5.14
N TYR A 661 -13.96 -2.03 -4.70
CA TYR A 661 -13.35 -3.37 -4.70
C TYR A 661 -14.22 -4.38 -3.94
N THR A 662 -14.71 -4.03 -2.76
CA THR A 662 -15.59 -4.90 -1.95
C THR A 662 -16.88 -5.23 -2.71
N VAL A 663 -17.49 -4.25 -3.38
CA VAL A 663 -18.71 -4.48 -4.20
C VAL A 663 -18.41 -5.44 -5.36
N ILE A 664 -17.28 -5.26 -6.06
CA ILE A 664 -16.85 -6.15 -7.15
C ILE A 664 -16.62 -7.57 -6.63
N VAL A 665 -16.02 -7.71 -5.45
CA VAL A 665 -15.83 -9.02 -4.79
C VAL A 665 -17.17 -9.69 -4.51
N LEU A 666 -18.11 -8.98 -3.90
CA LEU A 666 -19.44 -9.53 -3.56
C LEU A 666 -20.26 -9.90 -4.80
N LEU A 667 -20.22 -9.08 -5.87
CA LEU A 667 -20.87 -9.39 -7.14
C LEU A 667 -20.24 -10.61 -7.83
N SER A 668 -18.91 -10.69 -7.87
CA SER A 668 -18.20 -11.81 -8.49
C SER A 668 -18.47 -13.13 -7.77
N MET A 669 -18.51 -13.11 -6.43
CA MET A 669 -18.91 -14.27 -5.63
C MET A 669 -20.37 -14.68 -5.91
N SER A 670 -21.28 -13.71 -6.09
CA SER A 670 -22.69 -13.96 -6.42
C SER A 670 -22.84 -14.66 -7.78
N VAL A 671 -22.06 -14.24 -8.79
CA VAL A 671 -22.02 -14.92 -10.10
C VAL A 671 -21.54 -16.37 -9.93
N GLY A 672 -20.52 -16.60 -9.11
CA GLY A 672 -20.03 -17.95 -8.80
C GLY A 672 -21.10 -18.87 -8.20
N GLN A 673 -21.96 -18.34 -7.33
CA GLN A 673 -23.05 -19.10 -6.71
C GLN A 673 -24.11 -19.55 -7.73
N LEU A 674 -24.39 -18.75 -8.78
CA LEU A 674 -25.33 -19.12 -9.86
C LEU A 674 -24.83 -20.28 -10.72
N LEU A 675 -23.52 -20.45 -10.84
CA LEU A 675 -22.93 -21.52 -11.66
C LEU A 675 -23.23 -22.92 -11.11
N ILE A 676 -23.70 -23.04 -9.87
CA ILE A 676 -24.17 -24.32 -9.32
C ILE A 676 -25.38 -24.86 -10.09
N ASN A 677 -26.14 -24.02 -10.79
CA ASN A 677 -27.29 -24.43 -11.59
C ASN A 677 -26.90 -25.10 -12.91
N LEU A 678 -25.63 -25.05 -13.31
CA LEU A 678 -25.13 -25.64 -14.56
C LEU A 678 -24.84 -27.15 -14.45
N GLY A 679 -24.87 -27.73 -13.26
CA GLY A 679 -24.60 -29.14 -13.03
C GLY A 679 -25.13 -29.62 -11.68
N SER A 680 -25.08 -30.92 -11.41
CA SER A 680 -25.46 -31.42 -10.08
C SER A 680 -24.37 -31.08 -9.04
N PRO A 681 -24.73 -30.71 -7.79
CA PRO A 681 -23.75 -30.51 -6.72
C PRO A 681 -22.92 -31.77 -6.40
N SER A 682 -23.50 -32.95 -6.65
CA SER A 682 -22.83 -34.25 -6.53
C SER A 682 -22.03 -34.66 -7.77
N GLY A 683 -22.12 -33.92 -8.88
CA GLY A 683 -21.53 -34.27 -10.17
C GLY A 683 -20.09 -33.82 -10.35
N PHE A 684 -19.35 -34.57 -11.16
CA PHE A 684 -17.97 -34.25 -11.57
C PHE A 684 -17.86 -32.88 -12.26
N THR A 685 -18.83 -32.52 -13.10
CA THR A 685 -18.83 -31.30 -13.92
C THR A 685 -18.69 -30.01 -13.12
N THR A 686 -19.39 -29.88 -12.00
CA THR A 686 -19.43 -28.65 -11.18
C THR A 686 -18.10 -28.42 -10.45
N ILE A 687 -17.43 -29.50 -10.03
CA ILE A 687 -16.10 -29.47 -9.39
C ILE A 687 -15.01 -29.11 -10.42
N VAL A 688 -15.09 -29.69 -11.62
CA VAL A 688 -14.18 -29.35 -12.73
C VAL A 688 -14.37 -27.89 -13.15
N LEU A 689 -15.60 -27.39 -13.21
CA LEU A 689 -15.87 -25.98 -13.51
C LEU A 689 -15.23 -25.04 -12.48
N GLY A 690 -15.35 -25.34 -11.19
CA GLY A 690 -14.68 -24.58 -10.12
C GLY A 690 -13.15 -24.61 -10.22
N THR A 691 -12.58 -25.77 -10.58
CA THR A 691 -11.13 -25.95 -10.78
C THR A 691 -10.64 -25.18 -12.01
N LEU A 692 -11.42 -25.20 -13.09
CA LEU A 692 -11.12 -24.50 -14.33
C LEU A 692 -11.14 -22.98 -14.12
N LEU A 693 -12.12 -22.45 -13.40
CA LEU A 693 -12.18 -21.02 -13.06
C LEU A 693 -10.98 -20.58 -12.21
N LEU A 694 -10.60 -21.37 -11.20
CA LEU A 694 -9.38 -21.10 -10.44
C LEU A 694 -8.14 -21.14 -11.33
N SER A 695 -8.00 -22.16 -12.18
CA SER A 695 -6.84 -22.31 -13.06
C SER A 695 -6.74 -21.19 -14.10
N LEU A 696 -7.88 -20.77 -14.66
CA LEU A 696 -7.95 -19.65 -15.60
C LEU A 696 -7.56 -18.33 -14.95
N SER A 697 -7.79 -18.13 -13.65
CA SER A 697 -7.36 -16.91 -12.96
C SER A 697 -5.85 -16.74 -12.87
N ILE A 698 -5.07 -17.82 -13.06
CA ILE A 698 -3.60 -17.76 -13.12
C ILE A 698 -3.14 -17.08 -14.41
N ILE A 699 -3.86 -17.30 -15.53
CA ILE A 699 -3.43 -16.84 -16.85
C ILE A 699 -3.25 -15.31 -16.88
N PRO A 700 -4.23 -14.50 -16.45
CA PRO A 700 -4.07 -13.05 -16.49
C PRO A 700 -2.99 -12.54 -15.52
N VAL A 701 -2.88 -13.11 -14.31
CA VAL A 701 -1.86 -12.69 -13.32
C VAL A 701 -0.44 -13.12 -13.72
N ALA A 702 -0.28 -14.30 -14.33
CA ALA A 702 0.99 -14.77 -14.87
C ALA A 702 1.42 -14.03 -16.13
N LEU A 703 0.46 -13.45 -16.87
CA LEU A 703 0.69 -12.58 -18.02
C LEU A 703 0.76 -11.10 -17.64
N SER A 704 0.44 -10.74 -16.39
CA SER A 704 0.44 -9.37 -15.90
C SER A 704 1.87 -8.80 -15.87
N LYS A 705 1.99 -7.59 -16.38
CA LYS A 705 3.25 -6.84 -16.54
C LYS A 705 3.39 -5.69 -15.55
N VAL A 706 2.42 -5.58 -14.64
CA VAL A 706 2.40 -4.64 -13.54
C VAL A 706 3.60 -4.92 -12.63
N GLU A 707 4.38 -3.88 -12.30
CA GLU A 707 5.47 -3.99 -11.31
C GLU A 707 4.89 -4.48 -9.98
N GLN A 708 5.56 -5.46 -9.39
CA GLN A 708 5.09 -6.04 -8.13
C GLN A 708 5.28 -5.02 -7.00
N PRO A 709 4.33 -4.92 -6.06
CA PRO A 709 4.50 -4.04 -4.93
C PRO A 709 5.74 -4.37 -4.12
N ALA A 710 6.31 -3.33 -3.52
CA ALA A 710 7.37 -3.50 -2.55
C ALA A 710 6.92 -4.50 -1.46
N PRO A 711 7.79 -5.44 -1.03
CA PRO A 711 7.44 -6.41 -0.01
C PRO A 711 6.88 -5.70 1.22
N LEU A 712 5.69 -6.12 1.67
CA LEU A 712 5.06 -5.56 2.87
C LEU A 712 6.05 -5.65 4.03
N ALA A 713 6.41 -4.50 4.62
CA ALA A 713 7.24 -4.46 5.82
C ALA A 713 6.62 -5.38 6.88
N THR A 714 7.43 -6.21 7.53
CA THR A 714 6.96 -7.14 8.56
C THR A 714 6.27 -6.35 9.67
N LEU A 715 4.94 -6.41 9.71
CA LEU A 715 4.13 -5.74 10.71
C LEU A 715 4.34 -6.42 12.06
N GLU A 716 4.70 -5.63 13.08
CA GLU A 716 4.69 -6.13 14.47
C GLU A 716 3.23 -6.29 14.93
N PHE A 717 2.85 -7.50 15.33
CA PHE A 717 1.52 -7.77 15.87
C PHE A 717 1.37 -7.17 17.27
N ARG A 718 0.72 -6.01 17.38
CA ARG A 718 0.44 -5.34 18.66
C ARG A 718 -1.03 -5.46 19.06
N PHE A 719 -1.48 -6.70 19.20
CA PHE A 719 -2.86 -7.02 19.59
C PHE A 719 -3.31 -6.28 20.87
N LYS A 720 -2.43 -6.24 21.89
CA LYS A 720 -2.71 -5.57 23.16
C LYS A 720 -3.00 -4.08 22.97
N ASP A 721 -2.25 -3.40 22.13
CA ASP A 721 -2.38 -1.96 21.91
C ASP A 721 -3.72 -1.62 21.23
N ILE A 722 -4.11 -2.43 20.24
CA ILE A 722 -5.39 -2.26 19.52
C ILE A 722 -6.57 -2.68 20.39
N TYR A 723 -6.45 -3.76 21.18
CA TYR A 723 -7.45 -4.13 22.18
C TYR A 723 -7.66 -3.01 23.19
N HIS A 724 -6.59 -2.43 23.76
CA HIS A 724 -6.73 -1.31 24.70
C HIS A 724 -7.24 -0.02 24.05
N ALA A 725 -6.86 0.24 22.80
CA ALA A 725 -7.33 1.41 22.06
C ALA A 725 -8.82 1.29 21.68
N SER A 726 -9.27 0.11 21.26
CA SER A 726 -10.66 -0.14 20.90
C SER A 726 -11.14 -1.57 21.21
N PRO A 727 -11.52 -1.85 22.47
CA PRO A 727 -12.05 -3.16 22.83
C PRO A 727 -13.38 -3.47 22.14
N ALA A 728 -14.20 -2.45 21.88
CA ALA A 728 -15.47 -2.59 21.17
C ALA A 728 -15.28 -3.06 19.71
N ALA A 729 -14.23 -2.60 19.02
CA ALA A 729 -13.93 -3.06 17.68
C ALA A 729 -13.38 -4.50 17.68
N VAL A 730 -12.56 -4.85 18.66
CA VAL A 730 -12.03 -6.22 18.80
C VAL A 730 -13.14 -7.21 19.19
N GLY A 731 -13.97 -6.89 20.18
CA GLY A 731 -15.12 -7.69 20.57
C GLY A 731 -16.16 -7.81 19.44
N GLY A 732 -16.48 -6.69 18.78
CA GLY A 732 -17.38 -6.67 17.63
C GLY A 732 -16.86 -7.50 16.47
N ALA A 733 -15.56 -7.43 16.15
CA ALA A 733 -14.92 -8.25 15.12
C ALA A 733 -14.97 -9.75 15.46
N LEU A 734 -14.76 -10.14 16.71
CA LEU A 734 -14.82 -11.55 17.14
C LEU A 734 -16.24 -12.11 17.05
N ALA A 735 -17.22 -11.35 17.57
CA ALA A 735 -18.63 -11.72 17.55
C ALA A 735 -19.13 -11.83 16.10
N ILE A 736 -18.83 -10.83 15.26
CA ILE A 736 -19.29 -10.87 13.87
C ILE A 736 -18.55 -11.93 13.05
N GLY A 737 -17.30 -12.23 13.36
CA GLY A 737 -16.57 -13.36 12.78
C GLY A 737 -17.31 -14.67 13.01
N THR A 738 -17.79 -14.88 14.24
CA THR A 738 -18.53 -16.08 14.66
C THR A 738 -19.86 -16.23 13.92
N VAL A 739 -20.55 -15.12 13.65
CA VAL A 739 -21.79 -15.08 12.86
C VAL A 739 -21.51 -15.31 11.36
N THR A 740 -20.60 -14.53 10.78
CA THR A 740 -20.29 -14.57 9.34
C THR A 740 -19.67 -15.91 8.91
N GLY A 741 -18.84 -16.51 9.75
CA GLY A 741 -18.30 -17.85 9.51
C GLY A 741 -19.40 -18.89 9.38
N ALA A 742 -20.38 -18.85 10.27
CA ALA A 742 -21.54 -19.75 10.23
C ALA A 742 -22.45 -19.46 9.02
N LEU A 743 -22.70 -18.18 8.68
CA LEU A 743 -23.49 -17.78 7.52
C LEU A 743 -22.91 -18.33 6.21
N PHE A 744 -21.61 -18.17 5.96
CA PHE A 744 -21.01 -18.70 4.73
C PHE A 744 -20.85 -20.23 4.76
N GLY A 745 -20.67 -20.83 5.94
CA GLY A 745 -20.42 -22.27 6.06
C GLY A 745 -21.67 -23.15 6.05
N LEU A 746 -22.80 -22.67 6.58
CA LEU A 746 -23.97 -23.50 6.89
C LEU A 746 -25.27 -23.07 6.21
N THR A 747 -25.38 -21.85 5.68
CA THR A 747 -26.60 -21.40 4.98
C THR A 747 -27.02 -22.33 3.83
N PRO A 748 -26.11 -22.91 3.01
CA PRO A 748 -26.49 -23.89 2.00
C PRO A 748 -27.13 -25.15 2.59
N VAL A 749 -26.58 -25.63 3.72
CA VAL A 749 -27.08 -26.81 4.45
C VAL A 749 -28.42 -26.51 5.11
N PHE A 750 -28.56 -25.33 5.73
CA PHE A 750 -29.83 -24.83 6.26
C PHE A 750 -30.91 -24.83 5.17
N GLY A 751 -30.63 -24.25 4.00
CA GLY A 751 -31.59 -24.18 2.91
C GLY A 751 -32.03 -25.56 2.43
N LYS A 752 -31.09 -26.50 2.36
CA LYS A 752 -31.38 -27.89 2.00
C LYS A 752 -32.27 -28.60 3.01
N ILE A 753 -31.96 -28.50 4.31
CA ILE A 753 -32.77 -29.10 5.39
C ILE A 753 -34.14 -28.41 5.49
N ALA A 754 -34.21 -27.11 5.19
CA ALA A 754 -35.46 -26.35 5.09
C ALA A 754 -36.31 -26.67 3.85
N GLY A 755 -35.86 -27.58 2.98
CA GLY A 755 -36.61 -28.07 1.83
C GLY A 755 -36.47 -27.24 0.55
N LEU A 756 -35.50 -26.32 0.47
CA LEU A 756 -35.26 -25.51 -0.72
C LEU A 756 -34.58 -26.33 -1.84
N SER A 757 -34.91 -26.00 -3.09
CA SER A 757 -34.22 -26.53 -4.26
C SER A 757 -32.79 -25.97 -4.37
N VAL A 758 -31.91 -26.64 -5.14
CA VAL A 758 -30.53 -26.17 -5.38
C VAL A 758 -30.49 -24.75 -5.95
N SER A 759 -31.43 -24.42 -6.84
CA SER A 759 -31.58 -23.07 -7.40
C SER A 759 -32.02 -22.06 -6.35
N GLU A 760 -32.97 -22.40 -5.48
CA GLU A 760 -33.40 -21.52 -4.38
C GLU A 760 -32.28 -21.32 -3.35
N ILE A 761 -31.46 -22.33 -3.10
CA ILE A 761 -30.28 -22.21 -2.22
C ILE A 761 -29.23 -21.27 -2.83
N ALA A 762 -29.00 -21.36 -4.15
CA ALA A 762 -28.12 -20.42 -4.86
C ALA A 762 -28.64 -18.98 -4.72
N TRP A 763 -29.94 -18.76 -4.94
CA TRP A 763 -30.57 -17.45 -4.76
C TRP A 763 -30.54 -16.96 -3.31
N LEU A 764 -30.71 -17.85 -2.33
CA LEU A 764 -30.61 -17.53 -0.91
C LEU A 764 -29.22 -16.97 -0.56
N MET A 765 -28.16 -17.62 -1.07
CA MET A 765 -26.78 -17.16 -0.88
C MET A 765 -26.52 -15.81 -1.54
N ILE A 766 -27.06 -15.59 -2.74
CA ILE A 766 -26.91 -14.32 -3.48
C ILE A 766 -27.60 -13.19 -2.72
N VAL A 767 -28.85 -13.40 -2.30
CA VAL A 767 -29.64 -12.41 -1.57
C VAL A 767 -28.99 -12.05 -0.24
N MET A 768 -28.41 -13.03 0.47
CA MET A 768 -27.62 -12.78 1.68
C MET A 768 -26.41 -11.87 1.41
N VAL A 769 -25.65 -12.16 0.35
CA VAL A 769 -24.46 -11.37 -0.05
C VAL A 769 -24.84 -9.96 -0.52
N LEU A 770 -25.92 -9.84 -1.31
CA LEU A 770 -26.45 -8.56 -1.78
C LEU A 770 -27.01 -7.70 -0.63
N GLY A 771 -27.60 -8.32 0.39
CA GLY A 771 -28.01 -7.65 1.62
C GLY A 771 -26.81 -6.97 2.30
N GLY A 772 -25.69 -7.69 2.41
CA GLY A 772 -24.41 -7.16 2.90
C GLY A 772 -23.96 -5.91 2.14
N ALA A 773 -23.95 -5.99 0.81
CA ALA A 773 -23.58 -4.85 -0.04
C ALA A 773 -24.54 -3.65 0.11
N ALA A 774 -25.85 -3.91 0.18
CA ALA A 774 -26.86 -2.88 0.27
C ALA A 774 -26.80 -2.08 1.58
N PHE A 775 -26.51 -2.74 2.71
CA PHE A 775 -26.44 -2.10 4.02
C PHE A 775 -25.10 -1.37 4.25
N GLN A 776 -24.06 -1.72 3.51
CA GLN A 776 -22.71 -1.18 3.71
C GLN A 776 -22.63 0.34 3.49
N LEU A 777 -23.25 0.87 2.43
CA LEU A 777 -23.22 2.31 2.12
C LEU A 777 -24.04 3.15 3.12
N PRO A 778 -25.31 2.81 3.42
CA PRO A 778 -26.09 3.54 4.42
C PRO A 778 -25.48 3.46 5.82
N ALA A 779 -25.03 2.27 6.25
CA ALA A 779 -24.41 2.10 7.56
C ALA A 779 -23.14 2.93 7.72
N GLY A 780 -22.29 2.96 6.68
CA GLY A 780 -21.12 3.83 6.63
C GLY A 780 -21.48 5.29 6.82
N HIS A 781 -22.43 5.81 6.02
CA HIS A 781 -22.86 7.21 6.08
C HIS A 781 -23.48 7.60 7.42
N ILE A 782 -24.28 6.72 8.02
CA ILE A 782 -24.85 6.94 9.37
C ILE A 782 -23.73 6.93 10.41
N SER A 783 -22.74 6.04 10.28
CA SER A 783 -21.61 5.93 11.21
C SER A 783 -20.64 7.11 11.16
N ASP A 784 -20.65 7.90 10.09
CA ASP A 784 -19.88 9.14 10.03
C ASP A 784 -20.59 10.31 10.73
N ARG A 785 -21.91 10.19 10.97
CA ARG A 785 -22.74 11.22 11.64
C ARG A 785 -23.07 10.90 13.09
N TYR A 786 -23.05 9.63 13.46
CA TYR A 786 -23.36 9.12 14.79
C TYR A 786 -22.22 8.25 15.31
N ASP A 787 -22.08 8.11 16.63
CA ASP A 787 -21.05 7.23 17.21
C ASP A 787 -21.12 5.82 16.60
N ARG A 788 -20.03 5.37 15.98
CA ARG A 788 -19.97 4.09 15.25
C ARG A 788 -20.44 2.91 16.10
N ARG A 789 -20.31 2.96 17.43
CA ARG A 789 -20.82 1.93 18.36
C ARG A 789 -22.34 1.83 18.35
N LYS A 790 -23.04 2.97 18.29
CA LYS A 790 -24.50 3.00 18.24
C LYS A 790 -25.02 2.43 16.92
N VAL A 791 -24.30 2.67 15.83
CA VAL A 791 -24.63 2.12 14.51
C VAL A 791 -24.41 0.60 14.49
N MET A 792 -23.27 0.13 15.02
CA MET A 792 -23.02 -1.31 15.20
C MET A 792 -24.11 -1.97 16.04
N MET A 793 -24.49 -1.35 17.17
CA MET A 793 -25.56 -1.83 18.04
C MET A 793 -26.92 -1.87 17.35
N GLY A 794 -27.25 -0.84 16.56
CA GLY A 794 -28.48 -0.82 15.76
C GLY A 794 -28.55 -1.95 14.75
N LEU A 795 -27.44 -2.22 14.03
CA LEU A 795 -27.36 -3.33 13.08
C LEU A 795 -27.50 -4.69 13.78
N LEU A 796 -26.86 -4.88 14.95
CA LEU A 796 -27.01 -6.10 15.74
C LEU A 796 -28.45 -6.33 16.18
N ILE A 797 -29.12 -5.30 16.69
CA ILE A 797 -30.53 -5.40 17.10
C ILE A 797 -31.41 -5.81 15.91
N ILE A 798 -31.18 -5.21 14.73
CA ILE A 798 -31.90 -5.58 13.50
C ILE A 798 -31.66 -7.07 13.15
N GLY A 799 -30.41 -7.52 13.21
CA GLY A 799 -30.05 -8.93 12.96
C GLY A 799 -30.69 -9.90 13.95
N ILE A 800 -30.63 -9.58 15.25
CA ILE A 800 -31.22 -10.36 16.35
C ILE A 800 -32.73 -10.47 16.20
N ILE A 801 -33.43 -9.34 16.00
CA ILE A 801 -34.89 -9.34 15.80
C ILE A 801 -35.26 -10.19 14.59
N THR A 802 -34.51 -10.08 13.49
CA THR A 802 -34.76 -10.86 12.28
C THR A 802 -34.54 -12.36 12.51
N ALA A 803 -33.50 -12.74 13.25
CA ALA A 803 -33.23 -14.12 13.62
C ALA A 803 -34.30 -14.71 14.55
N ILE A 804 -34.81 -13.93 15.51
CA ILE A 804 -35.92 -14.32 16.39
C ILE A 804 -37.20 -14.54 15.56
N VAL A 805 -37.54 -13.60 14.69
CA VAL A 805 -38.70 -13.74 13.78
C VAL A 805 -38.57 -15.00 12.93
N GLY A 806 -37.39 -15.27 12.39
CA GLY A 806 -37.14 -16.49 11.61
C GLY A 806 -37.27 -17.77 12.44
N THR A 807 -36.85 -17.77 13.71
CA THR A 807 -36.93 -18.92 14.62
C THR A 807 -38.38 -19.25 15.02
N LEU A 808 -39.23 -18.22 15.14
CA LEU A 808 -40.66 -18.38 15.48
C LEU A 808 -41.50 -18.93 14.32
N LEU A 809 -41.01 -18.84 13.08
CA LEU A 809 -41.70 -19.32 11.89
C LEU A 809 -41.33 -20.79 11.62
N GLN A 810 -42.26 -21.70 11.84
CA GLN A 810 -41.98 -23.15 11.74
C GLN A 810 -41.78 -23.63 10.29
N GLN A 811 -42.42 -23.02 9.28
CA GLN A 811 -42.20 -23.26 7.84
C GLN A 811 -42.52 -22.00 7.00
N PRO A 812 -41.62 -21.00 6.96
CA PRO A 812 -41.81 -19.80 6.15
C PRO A 812 -41.71 -20.10 4.64
N PRO A 813 -42.49 -19.41 3.79
CA PRO A 813 -42.36 -19.53 2.33
C PRO A 813 -40.97 -19.05 1.86
N SER A 814 -40.47 -19.58 0.74
CA SER A 814 -39.09 -19.35 0.27
C SER A 814 -38.73 -17.86 0.11
N TRP A 815 -39.65 -17.02 -0.37
CA TRP A 815 -39.43 -15.57 -0.47
C TRP A 815 -39.21 -14.89 0.89
N LEU A 816 -39.85 -15.39 1.96
CA LEU A 816 -39.70 -14.84 3.31
C LEU A 816 -38.36 -15.27 3.90
N VAL A 817 -37.91 -16.51 3.63
CA VAL A 817 -36.56 -16.97 3.98
C VAL A 817 -35.50 -16.10 3.29
N MET A 818 -35.68 -15.80 2.00
CA MET A 818 -34.77 -14.90 1.27
C MET A 818 -34.73 -13.50 1.90
N LEU A 819 -35.88 -12.92 2.27
CA LEU A 819 -35.95 -11.61 2.93
C LEU A 819 -35.25 -11.60 4.30
N LEU A 820 -35.44 -12.64 5.11
CA LEU A 820 -34.76 -12.77 6.40
C LEU A 820 -33.25 -12.82 6.23
N PHE A 821 -32.75 -13.62 5.27
CA PHE A 821 -31.32 -13.73 5.00
C PHE A 821 -30.72 -12.50 4.31
N PHE A 822 -31.52 -11.72 3.56
CA PHE A 822 -31.12 -10.40 3.08
C PHE A 822 -30.80 -9.45 4.26
N ILE A 823 -31.70 -9.39 5.25
CA ILE A 823 -31.55 -8.50 6.41
C ILE A 823 -30.46 -9.01 7.35
N ILE A 824 -30.36 -10.33 7.57
CA ILE A 824 -29.28 -10.95 8.37
C ILE A 824 -27.92 -10.71 7.70
N GLY A 825 -27.82 -10.91 6.38
CA GLY A 825 -26.60 -10.62 5.62
C GLY A 825 -26.22 -9.13 5.67
N GLY A 826 -27.20 -8.24 5.52
CA GLY A 826 -27.00 -6.79 5.60
C GLY A 826 -26.55 -6.30 6.97
N SER A 827 -27.19 -6.77 8.03
CA SER A 827 -26.80 -6.45 9.41
C SER A 827 -25.43 -7.02 9.77
N ALA A 828 -25.15 -8.27 9.39
CA ALA A 828 -23.92 -8.95 9.76
C ALA A 828 -22.68 -8.41 9.00
N ILE A 829 -22.73 -8.40 7.67
CA ILE A 829 -21.55 -8.08 6.83
C ILE A 829 -21.12 -6.61 7.01
N ALA A 830 -22.06 -5.70 7.30
CA ALA A 830 -21.76 -4.27 7.50
C ALA A 830 -21.04 -3.95 8.82
N ILE A 831 -21.04 -4.84 9.81
CA ILE A 831 -20.43 -4.58 11.13
C ILE A 831 -18.89 -4.64 11.09
N TYR A 832 -18.29 -5.51 10.28
CA TYR A 832 -16.83 -5.63 10.18
C TYR A 832 -16.15 -4.31 9.74
N PRO A 833 -16.58 -3.64 8.64
CA PRO A 833 -16.02 -2.35 8.25
C PRO A 833 -16.18 -1.27 9.33
N LEU A 834 -17.27 -1.30 10.10
CA LEU A 834 -17.51 -0.37 11.20
C LEU A 834 -16.56 -0.62 12.38
N CYS A 835 -16.25 -1.89 12.69
CA CYS A 835 -15.23 -2.25 13.69
C CYS A 835 -13.87 -1.70 13.27
N LEU A 836 -13.48 -1.91 12.01
CA LEU A 836 -12.23 -1.41 11.46
C LEU A 836 -12.15 0.12 11.52
N ALA A 837 -13.19 0.82 11.07
CA ALA A 837 -13.25 2.28 11.12
C ALA A 837 -13.16 2.81 12.56
N HIS A 838 -13.88 2.19 13.49
CA HIS A 838 -13.87 2.59 14.91
C HIS A 838 -12.52 2.34 15.60
N ALA A 839 -11.84 1.24 15.28
CA ALA A 839 -10.48 0.98 15.76
C ALA A 839 -9.49 1.99 15.19
N ASN A 840 -9.62 2.32 13.91
CA ASN A 840 -8.74 3.29 13.25
C ASN A 840 -8.92 4.72 13.79
N ASP A 841 -10.15 5.13 14.12
CA ASP A 841 -10.43 6.44 14.72
C ASP A 841 -9.74 6.61 16.09
N ARG A 842 -9.54 5.50 16.83
CA ARG A 842 -8.89 5.51 18.16
C ARG A 842 -7.39 5.22 18.11
N TYR A 843 -6.90 4.67 17.00
CA TYR A 843 -5.48 4.39 16.79
C TYR A 843 -5.00 4.91 15.42
N PRO A 844 -5.05 6.24 15.20
CA PRO A 844 -4.77 6.85 13.90
C PRO A 844 -3.28 6.78 13.54
N GLY A 845 -2.98 6.67 12.24
CA GLY A 845 -1.61 6.63 11.70
C GLY A 845 -1.03 5.24 11.51
N GLN A 846 -1.72 4.18 11.94
CA GLN A 846 -1.32 2.77 11.76
C GLN A 846 -2.44 1.91 11.15
N PHE A 847 -3.14 2.46 10.14
CA PHE A 847 -4.31 1.85 9.49
C PHE A 847 -4.08 0.39 9.08
N LEU A 848 -2.92 0.09 8.48
CA LEU A 848 -2.59 -1.26 8.02
C LEU A 848 -2.48 -2.27 9.18
N GLN A 849 -1.91 -1.84 10.31
CA GLN A 849 -1.77 -2.68 11.50
C GLN A 849 -3.11 -2.90 12.20
N VAL A 850 -3.93 -1.86 12.28
CA VAL A 850 -5.31 -1.93 12.79
C VAL A 850 -6.14 -2.87 11.92
N GLY A 851 -6.08 -2.71 10.60
CA GLY A 851 -6.72 -3.60 9.63
C GLY A 851 -6.32 -5.06 9.80
N THR A 852 -5.02 -5.31 9.92
CA THR A 852 -4.48 -6.67 10.09
C THR A 852 -4.98 -7.33 11.38
N VAL A 853 -4.96 -6.62 12.52
CA VAL A 853 -5.42 -7.18 13.79
C VAL A 853 -6.93 -7.42 13.80
N ILE A 854 -7.72 -6.46 13.31
CA ILE A 854 -9.18 -6.61 13.25
C ILE A 854 -9.57 -7.75 12.30
N LEU A 855 -8.86 -7.93 11.18
CA LEU A 855 -9.05 -9.06 10.26
C LEU A 855 -8.71 -10.40 10.93
N LEU A 856 -7.61 -10.49 11.67
CA LEU A 856 -7.22 -11.72 12.38
C LEU A 856 -8.22 -12.09 13.48
N VAL A 857 -8.73 -11.10 14.22
CA VAL A 857 -9.75 -11.32 15.25
C VAL A 857 -11.07 -11.79 14.62
N ASN A 858 -11.49 -11.18 13.51
CA ASN A 858 -12.65 -11.63 12.75
C ASN A 858 -12.46 -13.07 12.26
N GLY A 859 -11.28 -13.39 11.70
CA GLY A 859 -10.93 -14.74 11.29
C GLY A 859 -10.98 -15.75 12.44
N ALA A 860 -10.52 -15.38 13.64
CA ALA A 860 -10.58 -16.24 14.82
C ALA A 860 -12.02 -16.58 15.23
N GLY A 861 -12.93 -15.61 15.16
CA GLY A 861 -14.37 -15.84 15.36
C GLY A 861 -14.96 -16.75 14.27
N SER A 862 -14.57 -16.54 13.01
CA SER A 862 -15.07 -17.37 11.90
C SER A 862 -14.65 -18.83 11.98
N ILE A 863 -13.62 -19.18 12.76
CA ILE A 863 -13.27 -20.58 13.05
C ILE A 863 -14.32 -21.23 13.94
N THR A 864 -14.78 -20.55 14.99
CA THR A 864 -15.76 -21.14 15.93
C THR A 864 -17.18 -21.17 15.36
N GLY A 865 -17.48 -20.28 14.42
CA GLY A 865 -18.81 -20.09 13.86
C GLY A 865 -19.50 -21.34 13.30
N PRO A 866 -18.93 -21.97 12.26
CA PRO A 866 -19.49 -23.16 11.63
C PRO A 866 -19.70 -24.33 12.60
N LEU A 867 -18.79 -24.54 13.55
CA LEU A 867 -18.90 -25.65 14.51
C LEU A 867 -20.05 -25.45 15.50
N LEU A 868 -20.17 -24.24 16.06
CA LEU A 868 -21.23 -23.90 17.01
C LEU A 868 -22.61 -23.86 16.33
N GLY A 869 -22.69 -23.26 15.13
CA GLY A 869 -23.92 -23.24 14.33
C GLY A 869 -24.37 -24.63 13.89
N ALA A 870 -23.42 -25.50 13.54
CA ALA A 870 -23.70 -26.89 13.17
C ALA A 870 -24.27 -27.68 14.34
N ASN A 871 -23.67 -27.54 15.53
CA ASN A 871 -24.15 -28.18 16.74
C ASN A 871 -25.58 -27.72 17.11
N ALA A 872 -25.84 -26.42 17.05
CA ALA A 872 -27.18 -25.88 17.30
C ALA A 872 -28.22 -26.39 16.29
N MET A 873 -27.85 -26.45 15.01
CA MET A 873 -28.70 -26.99 13.95
C MET A 873 -28.91 -28.50 14.07
N ALA A 874 -27.93 -29.25 14.56
CA ALA A 874 -28.05 -30.69 14.80
C ALA A 874 -29.01 -31.01 15.96
N GLN A 875 -29.09 -30.15 16.98
CA GLN A 875 -29.94 -30.39 18.16
C GLN A 875 -31.40 -29.96 17.95
N ILE A 876 -31.65 -28.86 17.23
CA ILE A 876 -32.97 -28.20 17.18
C ILE A 876 -33.50 -28.10 15.72
N GLY A 877 -32.74 -28.57 14.74
CA GLY A 877 -33.07 -28.44 13.32
C GLY A 877 -32.77 -27.04 12.75
N PRO A 878 -33.36 -26.64 11.61
CA PRO A 878 -33.08 -25.37 10.94
C PRO A 878 -33.26 -24.12 11.84
N SER A 879 -34.23 -24.15 12.76
CA SER A 879 -34.46 -23.08 13.74
C SER A 879 -33.30 -22.93 14.73
N GLY A 880 -32.57 -24.01 15.02
CA GLY A 880 -31.36 -23.98 15.84
C GLY A 880 -30.23 -23.15 15.22
N PHE A 881 -30.13 -23.10 13.88
CA PHE A 881 -29.17 -22.24 13.19
C PHE A 881 -29.50 -20.75 13.37
N LEU A 882 -30.78 -20.38 13.25
CA LEU A 882 -31.25 -19.00 13.44
C LEU A 882 -31.12 -18.55 14.91
N ALA A 883 -31.47 -19.42 15.87
CA ALA A 883 -31.26 -19.17 17.29
C ALA A 883 -29.78 -19.04 17.68
N TYR A 884 -28.89 -19.76 17.00
CA TYR A 884 -27.45 -19.58 17.16
C TYR A 884 -26.98 -18.20 16.67
N LEU A 885 -27.46 -17.75 15.50
CA LEU A 885 -27.10 -16.42 14.97
C LEU A 885 -27.55 -15.29 15.92
N GLU A 886 -28.72 -15.44 16.56
CA GLU A 886 -29.18 -14.56 17.63
C GLU A 886 -28.21 -14.54 18.82
N ARG A 887 -27.90 -15.72 19.37
CA ARG A 887 -27.11 -15.86 20.60
C ARG A 887 -25.65 -15.46 20.43
N ALA A 888 -25.06 -15.73 19.26
CA ALA A 888 -23.70 -15.33 18.92
C ALA A 888 -23.54 -13.80 18.85
N CYS A 889 -24.62 -13.06 18.56
CA CYS A 889 -24.63 -11.60 18.60
C CYS A 889 -24.78 -11.03 20.03
N MET A 890 -25.26 -11.83 20.99
CA MET A 890 -25.60 -11.43 22.37
C MET A 890 -24.51 -11.73 23.42
N ASP A 891 -23.26 -12.00 23.05
CA ASP A 891 -22.22 -12.30 24.05
C ASP A 891 -22.08 -11.16 25.09
N ASP A 892 -22.42 -11.48 26.35
CA ASP A 892 -22.70 -10.52 27.43
C ASP A 892 -21.53 -9.54 27.67
N LYS A 893 -20.28 -10.00 27.49
CA LYS A 893 -19.09 -9.23 27.91
C LYS A 893 -18.76 -8.02 27.05
N TRP A 894 -19.04 -8.04 25.75
CA TRP A 894 -18.70 -6.92 24.86
C TRP A 894 -19.90 -6.00 24.61
N THR A 895 -21.12 -6.53 24.70
CA THR A 895 -22.36 -5.76 24.67
C THR A 895 -22.44 -4.86 25.91
N ASP A 896 -22.15 -5.41 27.10
CA ASP A 896 -21.99 -4.65 28.34
C ASP A 896 -20.84 -3.64 28.24
N TYR A 897 -19.72 -4.00 27.60
CA TYR A 897 -18.60 -3.07 27.39
C TYR A 897 -18.92 -1.93 26.41
N ILE A 898 -19.73 -2.15 25.38
CA ILE A 898 -20.20 -1.08 24.50
C ILE A 898 -21.11 -0.12 25.27
N LEU A 899 -21.98 -0.65 26.13
CA LEU A 899 -22.85 0.13 27.01
C LEU A 899 -22.04 0.91 28.07
N ASP A 900 -21.04 0.29 28.69
CA ASP A 900 -20.13 0.93 29.67
C ASP A 900 -19.18 1.93 29.00
N SER A 901 -18.65 1.64 27.81
CA SER A 901 -17.70 2.53 27.12
C SER A 901 -18.37 3.78 26.54
N LEU A 902 -19.70 3.78 26.37
CA LEU A 902 -20.47 5.00 26.04
C LEU A 902 -20.41 6.03 27.18
N ASP A 903 -19.94 5.63 28.37
CA ASP A 903 -19.76 6.46 29.55
C ASP A 903 -18.30 6.43 30.07
N LEU A 904 -17.54 7.48 29.70
CA LEU A 904 -16.38 8.06 30.42
C LEU A 904 -14.96 7.43 30.34
N ASP A 905 -13.97 8.30 30.03
CA ASP A 905 -12.55 8.14 30.38
C ASP A 905 -12.16 8.98 31.63
N GLU A 906 -13.16 9.59 32.29
CA GLU A 906 -13.01 10.42 33.51
C GLU A 906 -13.88 9.99 34.72
N SER A 907 -14.81 9.02 34.59
CA SER A 907 -15.66 8.51 35.70
C SER A 907 -14.85 7.83 36.79
N ASN A 908 -13.78 7.15 36.39
CA ASN A 908 -12.99 6.31 37.29
C ASN A 908 -11.89 7.08 38.03
N ARG A 909 -11.93 8.42 38.05
CA ARG A 909 -10.97 9.24 38.82
C ARG A 909 -11.46 9.45 40.26
N GLN A 910 -10.55 9.40 41.22
CA GLN A 910 -10.82 9.76 42.61
C GLN A 910 -11.42 11.18 42.73
N PRO A 911 -12.33 11.41 43.69
CA PRO A 911 -12.92 12.72 43.94
C PRO A 911 -11.84 13.78 44.21
N ILE A 912 -12.10 15.01 43.79
CA ILE A 912 -11.17 16.12 44.05
C ILE A 912 -11.34 16.50 45.52
N ALA A 913 -10.23 16.74 46.24
CA ALA A 913 -10.25 17.28 47.60
C ALA A 913 -10.69 18.76 47.62
N GLY A 914 -11.88 19.04 47.07
CA GLY A 914 -12.44 20.39 46.98
C GLY A 914 -13.17 20.78 48.25
N LYS A 915 -13.08 22.07 48.60
CA LYS A 915 -13.84 22.68 49.70
C LYS A 915 -14.87 23.63 49.07
N PRO A 916 -16.15 23.25 48.97
CA PRO A 916 -17.17 24.14 48.45
C PRO A 916 -17.33 25.38 49.35
N PRO A 917 -17.66 26.55 48.78
CA PRO A 917 -17.92 27.75 49.57
C PRO A 917 -19.13 27.53 50.48
N ALA A 918 -19.01 27.89 51.75
CA ALA A 918 -20.01 27.62 52.79
C ALA A 918 -21.27 28.52 52.72
N GLY A 919 -21.83 28.70 51.51
CA GLY A 919 -23.08 29.43 51.29
C GLY A 919 -23.00 30.97 51.38
N ALA A 920 -21.81 31.55 51.50
CA ALA A 920 -21.61 33.00 51.45
C ALA A 920 -21.54 33.53 50.01
N GLU A 921 -21.99 34.76 49.77
CA GLU A 921 -21.76 35.48 48.51
C GLU A 921 -20.26 35.45 48.15
N ILE A 922 -19.95 35.22 46.87
CA ILE A 922 -18.57 35.14 46.39
C ILE A 922 -17.97 36.55 46.38
N SER A 923 -17.41 36.97 47.52
CA SER A 923 -16.71 38.25 47.67
C SER A 923 -15.31 38.21 47.04
N ALA A 924 -14.74 39.38 46.74
CA ALA A 924 -13.36 39.49 46.23
C ALA A 924 -12.33 38.87 47.20
N GLU A 925 -12.58 38.92 48.51
CA GLU A 925 -11.74 38.27 49.53
C GLU A 925 -11.85 36.74 49.47
N THR A 926 -13.04 36.22 49.21
CA THR A 926 -13.25 34.78 49.00
C THR A 926 -12.51 34.29 47.77
N ILE A 927 -12.61 35.00 46.64
CA ILE A 927 -11.86 34.67 45.41
C ILE A 927 -10.35 34.65 45.70
N ARG A 928 -9.84 35.70 46.37
CA ARG A 928 -8.42 35.79 46.76
C ARG A 928 -7.95 34.58 47.54
N ARG A 929 -8.66 34.22 48.62
CA ARG A 929 -8.31 33.06 49.44
C ARG A 929 -8.28 31.77 48.61
N TYR A 930 -9.26 31.57 47.73
CA TYR A 930 -9.32 30.36 46.91
C TYR A 930 -8.15 30.25 45.94
N PHE A 931 -7.70 31.35 45.33
CA PHE A 931 -6.56 31.32 44.42
C PHE A 931 -5.20 31.32 45.16
N ALA A 932 -5.06 32.05 46.27
CA ALA A 932 -3.84 32.09 47.08
C ALA A 932 -3.51 30.72 47.69
N ASP A 933 -4.50 30.06 48.27
CA ASP A 933 -4.34 28.74 48.93
C ASP A 933 -4.50 27.56 47.95
N ASN A 934 -4.66 27.84 46.64
CA ASN A 934 -4.98 26.88 45.59
C ASN A 934 -6.16 25.92 45.93
N ILE A 935 -7.19 26.42 46.63
CA ILE A 935 -8.37 25.64 47.03
C ILE A 935 -9.28 25.41 45.82
N TYR A 936 -9.64 24.16 45.54
CA TYR A 936 -10.58 23.84 44.46
C TYR A 936 -12.04 23.89 44.97
N PRO A 937 -12.99 24.57 44.29
CA PRO A 937 -14.32 24.84 44.83
C PRO A 937 -15.33 23.69 44.69
N PHE A 938 -14.98 22.57 44.06
CA PHE A 938 -15.88 21.43 43.85
C PHE A 938 -15.29 20.13 44.41
N SER A 939 -16.09 19.38 45.16
CA SER A 939 -15.73 18.03 45.63
C SER A 939 -15.84 16.96 44.54
N GLU A 940 -16.75 17.15 43.57
CA GLU A 940 -17.00 16.21 42.48
C GLU A 940 -16.55 16.75 41.12
N ARG A 941 -16.02 15.87 40.26
CA ARG A 941 -15.66 16.19 38.87
C ARG A 941 -16.93 16.39 38.01
N LEU A 942 -16.82 17.18 36.94
CA LEU A 942 -17.95 17.44 36.05
C LEU A 942 -18.31 16.18 35.26
N LYS A 943 -19.60 15.84 35.21
CA LYS A 943 -20.07 14.68 34.44
C LYS A 943 -19.93 14.96 32.92
N PRO A 944 -19.46 14.02 32.08
CA PRO A 944 -19.25 14.25 30.67
C PRO A 944 -20.49 14.62 29.90
N LYS A 945 -21.65 14.05 30.24
CA LYS A 945 -22.92 14.43 29.61
C LYS A 945 -23.15 15.94 29.69
N GLN A 946 -23.08 16.49 30.90
CA GLN A 946 -23.18 17.92 31.15
C GLN A 946 -22.08 18.70 30.43
N TYR A 947 -20.84 18.22 30.48
CA TYR A 947 -19.72 18.84 29.77
C TYR A 947 -19.95 18.94 28.25
N PHE A 948 -20.42 17.87 27.60
CA PHE A 948 -20.61 17.86 26.15
C PHE A 948 -21.76 18.77 25.72
N GLU A 949 -22.83 18.83 26.53
CA GLU A 949 -23.94 19.75 26.32
C GLU A 949 -23.47 21.21 26.42
N GLU A 950 -22.79 21.60 27.51
CA GLU A 950 -22.29 22.96 27.69
C GLU A 950 -21.21 23.34 26.67
N LYS A 951 -20.29 22.42 26.36
CA LYS A 951 -19.21 22.65 25.39
C LYS A 951 -19.78 22.96 24.01
N ARG A 952 -20.82 22.23 23.58
CA ARG A 952 -21.46 22.41 22.28
C ARG A 952 -22.04 23.83 22.16
N GLU A 953 -22.74 24.30 23.19
CA GLU A 953 -23.32 25.65 23.17
C GLU A 953 -22.22 26.73 23.14
N LEU A 954 -21.15 26.58 23.92
CA LEU A 954 -20.01 27.51 23.86
C LEU A 954 -19.28 27.47 22.51
N GLN A 955 -19.20 26.32 21.87
CA GLN A 955 -18.56 26.20 20.54
C GLN A 955 -19.39 26.86 19.44
N ILE A 956 -20.73 26.83 19.54
CA ILE A 956 -21.61 27.59 18.64
C ILE A 956 -21.30 29.09 18.76
N GLU A 957 -21.17 29.57 19.99
CA GLU A 957 -20.81 30.96 20.26
C GLU A 957 -19.39 31.32 19.78
N LEU A 958 -18.41 30.40 19.88
CA LEU A 958 -17.07 30.60 19.32
C LEU A 958 -17.08 30.76 17.79
N VAL A 959 -17.95 30.03 17.07
CA VAL A 959 -18.10 30.20 15.62
C VAL A 959 -18.68 31.57 15.30
N LYS A 960 -19.66 32.06 16.07
CA LYS A 960 -20.19 33.42 15.92
C LYS A 960 -19.12 34.48 16.17
N LEU A 961 -18.33 34.32 17.24
CA LEU A 961 -17.20 35.20 17.54
C LEU A 961 -16.19 35.22 16.38
N GLN A 962 -15.84 34.06 15.81
CA GLN A 962 -14.91 34.00 14.69
C GLN A 962 -15.43 34.72 13.44
N ASN A 963 -16.72 34.54 13.11
CA ASN A 963 -17.32 35.25 11.99
C ASN A 963 -17.31 36.76 12.21
N TRP A 964 -17.67 37.20 13.43
CA TRP A 964 -17.63 38.63 13.79
C TRP A 964 -16.21 39.20 13.74
N ILE A 965 -15.20 38.48 14.25
CA ILE A 965 -13.79 38.89 14.14
C ILE A 965 -13.39 39.08 12.67
N LYS A 966 -13.78 38.13 11.82
CA LYS A 966 -13.53 38.18 10.37
C LYS A 966 -14.21 39.37 9.69
N GLU A 967 -15.47 39.65 10.04
CA GLU A 967 -16.26 40.76 9.47
C GLU A 967 -15.74 42.13 9.92
N THR A 968 -15.34 42.25 11.19
CA THR A 968 -14.86 43.51 11.78
C THR A 968 -13.37 43.77 11.52
N GLY A 969 -12.63 42.77 11.05
CA GLY A 969 -11.17 42.86 10.86
C GLY A 969 -10.36 42.87 12.15
N ASN A 970 -10.98 42.56 13.29
CA ASN A 970 -10.30 42.47 14.58
C ASN A 970 -9.25 41.36 14.58
N LYS A 971 -8.24 41.49 15.45
CA LYS A 971 -7.15 40.51 15.59
C LYS A 971 -7.14 39.97 17.01
N LEU A 972 -7.15 38.65 17.20
CA LEU A 972 -7.16 38.03 18.52
C LEU A 972 -5.97 37.09 18.71
N VAL A 973 -5.21 37.31 19.79
CA VAL A 973 -4.17 36.42 20.28
C VAL A 973 -4.60 35.84 21.62
N VAL A 974 -4.60 34.51 21.74
CA VAL A 974 -4.86 33.82 23.00
C VAL A 974 -3.65 32.97 23.37
N ILE A 975 -3.03 33.29 24.50
CA ILE A 975 -1.82 32.65 25.00
C ILE A 975 -2.21 31.68 26.12
N PHE A 976 -1.78 30.43 26.01
CA PHE A 976 -1.94 29.46 27.08
C PHE A 976 -0.58 29.13 27.69
N GLU A 977 -0.40 29.54 28.94
CA GLU A 977 0.72 29.16 29.79
C GLU A 977 0.22 28.38 31.02
N GLY A 978 1.17 27.84 31.77
CA GLY A 978 0.89 26.95 32.90
C GLY A 978 1.95 25.86 33.02
N ARG A 979 1.95 25.20 34.18
CA ARG A 979 2.90 24.11 34.48
C ARG A 979 2.78 22.95 33.48
N ASP A 980 3.83 22.16 33.37
CA ASP A 980 3.77 20.93 32.59
C ASP A 980 2.66 20.02 33.13
N ALA A 981 1.94 19.40 32.20
CA ALA A 981 0.70 18.67 32.46
C ALA A 981 -0.55 19.47 32.91
N ALA A 982 -0.52 20.80 32.92
CA ALA A 982 -1.68 21.63 33.28
C ALA A 982 -2.88 21.51 32.31
N GLY A 983 -2.62 21.20 31.03
CA GLY A 983 -3.68 20.89 30.05
C GLY A 983 -3.80 21.82 28.84
N LYS A 984 -2.82 22.73 28.63
CA LYS A 984 -2.75 23.77 27.57
C LYS A 984 -3.25 23.31 26.19
N GLY A 985 -2.49 22.46 25.51
CA GLY A 985 -2.88 21.93 24.20
C GLY A 985 -4.20 21.16 24.16
N SER A 986 -4.61 20.53 25.27
CA SER A 986 -5.92 19.86 25.32
C SER A 986 -7.08 20.86 25.40
N THR A 987 -6.86 22.03 25.99
CA THR A 987 -7.83 23.12 26.03
C THR A 987 -7.92 23.80 24.66
N ILE A 988 -6.79 24.16 24.05
CA ILE A 988 -6.73 24.73 22.69
C ILE A 988 -7.41 23.80 21.69
N LYS A 989 -7.18 22.48 21.78
CA LYS A 989 -7.83 21.50 20.91
C LYS A 989 -9.36 21.61 20.96
N ARG A 990 -9.96 21.92 22.12
CA ARG A 990 -11.42 22.10 22.25
C ARG A 990 -11.93 23.41 21.66
N PHE A 991 -11.14 24.47 21.69
CA PHE A 991 -11.46 25.70 20.95
C PHE A 991 -11.52 25.43 19.44
N MET A 992 -10.53 24.70 18.92
CA MET A 992 -10.35 24.49 17.49
C MET A 992 -11.29 23.47 16.82
N GLU A 993 -12.09 22.71 17.56
CA GLU A 993 -12.89 21.60 16.99
C GLU A 993 -13.86 22.04 15.89
N HIS A 994 -14.42 23.25 16.01
CA HIS A 994 -15.43 23.77 15.10
C HIS A 994 -15.10 25.15 14.51
N LEU A 995 -13.97 25.75 14.89
CA LEU A 995 -13.49 26.99 14.28
C LEU A 995 -12.94 26.71 12.88
N ASN A 996 -13.21 27.61 11.93
CA ASN A 996 -12.69 27.51 10.58
C ASN A 996 -11.16 27.73 10.59
N PRO A 997 -10.34 26.78 10.11
CA PRO A 997 -8.88 26.88 10.16
C PRO A 997 -8.30 28.00 9.29
N ARG A 998 -9.09 28.58 8.36
CA ARG A 998 -8.66 29.73 7.55
C ARG A 998 -8.65 31.05 8.31
N GLY A 999 -9.36 31.14 9.43
CA GLY A 999 -9.43 32.35 10.27
C GLY A 999 -9.01 32.10 11.72
N ALA A 1000 -8.61 30.88 12.06
CA ALA A 1000 -8.09 30.53 13.38
C ALA A 1000 -6.98 29.49 13.25
N ARG A 1001 -5.85 29.68 13.94
CA ARG A 1001 -4.74 28.71 13.91
C ARG A 1001 -4.03 28.59 15.25
N VAL A 1002 -3.34 27.46 15.42
CA VAL A 1002 -2.53 27.15 16.62
C VAL A 1002 -1.05 27.24 16.27
N VAL A 1003 -0.28 27.88 17.14
CA VAL A 1003 1.17 28.03 17.03
C VAL A 1003 1.82 27.34 18.22
N ALA A 1004 2.69 26.37 17.92
CA ALA A 1004 3.48 25.64 18.89
C ALA A 1004 4.91 25.52 18.36
N LEU A 1005 5.77 26.48 18.72
CA LEU A 1005 7.16 26.51 18.26
C LEU A 1005 8.04 25.53 19.04
N GLU A 1006 9.02 24.94 18.35
CA GLU A 1006 10.08 24.16 18.98
C GLU A 1006 11.18 25.07 19.58
N LYS A 1007 12.21 24.45 20.16
CA LYS A 1007 13.39 25.19 20.63
C LYS A 1007 14.01 25.99 19.46
N PRO A 1008 14.53 27.21 19.71
CA PRO A 1008 15.09 28.03 18.64
C PRO A 1008 16.25 27.31 17.95
N ASP A 1009 16.32 27.40 16.62
CA ASP A 1009 17.48 26.92 15.85
C ASP A 1009 18.71 27.86 16.01
N GLN A 1010 19.85 27.50 15.40
CA GLN A 1010 21.09 28.29 15.54
C GLN A 1010 20.93 29.73 15.04
N ARG A 1011 20.08 29.96 14.04
CA ARG A 1011 19.81 31.29 13.48
C ARG A 1011 18.82 32.06 14.36
N GLU A 1012 17.74 31.42 14.78
CA GLU A 1012 16.74 32.00 15.69
C GLU A 1012 17.36 32.37 17.04
N SER A 1013 18.33 31.59 17.52
CA SER A 1013 19.07 31.89 18.76
C SER A 1013 19.93 33.15 18.67
N GLY A 1014 20.33 33.55 17.46
CA GLY A 1014 21.04 34.81 17.19
C GLY A 1014 20.13 35.99 16.84
N GLN A 1015 18.81 35.80 16.81
CA GLN A 1015 17.84 36.86 16.52
C GLN A 1015 17.31 37.51 17.80
N TRP A 1016 16.64 38.65 17.64
CA TRP A 1016 15.83 39.21 18.72
C TRP A 1016 14.73 38.20 19.11
N TYR A 1017 14.60 37.92 20.41
CA TYR A 1017 13.79 36.80 20.91
C TYR A 1017 12.33 36.80 20.42
N PHE A 1018 11.69 37.97 20.30
CA PHE A 1018 10.30 38.07 19.84
C PHE A 1018 10.14 37.91 18.32
N GLN A 1019 11.21 38.04 17.53
CA GLN A 1019 11.17 38.02 16.06
C GLN A 1019 10.52 36.75 15.51
N ARG A 1020 10.78 35.60 16.13
CA ARG A 1020 10.18 34.32 15.73
C ARG A 1020 8.66 34.27 15.96
N TYR A 1021 8.16 34.97 16.96
CA TYR A 1021 6.73 35.03 17.26
C TYR A 1021 6.00 36.05 16.37
N VAL A 1022 6.68 37.11 15.93
CA VAL A 1022 6.11 38.16 15.07
C VAL A 1022 5.57 37.58 13.77
N GLN A 1023 6.26 36.62 13.15
CA GLN A 1023 5.83 35.96 11.92
C GLN A 1023 4.52 35.18 12.06
N HIS A 1024 4.13 34.88 13.30
CA HIS A 1024 2.95 34.08 13.62
C HIS A 1024 1.83 34.90 14.26
N LEU A 1025 1.92 36.22 14.29
CA LEU A 1025 0.81 37.07 14.76
C LEU A 1025 -0.38 37.06 13.78
N PRO A 1026 -1.61 37.35 14.26
CA PRO A 1026 -2.81 37.39 13.40
C PRO A 1026 -2.77 38.55 12.41
N SER A 1027 -3.26 38.29 11.20
CA SER A 1027 -3.74 39.33 10.27
C SER A 1027 -5.18 39.75 10.60
N ALA A 1028 -5.67 40.83 9.98
CA ALA A 1028 -7.05 41.30 10.20
C ALA A 1028 -8.06 40.17 9.97
N GLY A 1029 -8.93 39.92 10.96
CA GLY A 1029 -9.92 38.85 10.93
C GLY A 1029 -9.43 37.48 11.38
N GLU A 1030 -8.20 37.38 11.93
CA GLU A 1030 -7.63 36.11 12.39
C GLU A 1030 -7.57 35.98 13.92
N ILE A 1031 -7.70 34.73 14.38
CA ILE A 1031 -7.48 34.29 15.75
C ILE A 1031 -6.23 33.40 15.80
N VAL A 1032 -5.29 33.69 16.70
CA VAL A 1032 -4.09 32.86 16.90
C VAL A 1032 -4.01 32.39 18.34
N PHE A 1033 -3.90 31.07 18.50
CA PHE A 1033 -3.69 30.40 19.78
C PHE A 1033 -2.24 29.99 19.94
N PHE A 1034 -1.58 30.32 21.05
CA PHE A 1034 -0.23 29.87 21.38
C PHE A 1034 -0.27 28.77 22.46
N ASP A 1035 0.21 27.55 22.15
CA ASP A 1035 0.37 26.43 23.11
C ASP A 1035 1.74 26.47 23.84
N ARG A 1036 2.65 27.31 23.32
CA ARG A 1036 3.99 27.63 23.86
C ARG A 1036 4.40 29.01 23.33
N SER A 1037 4.18 30.06 24.13
CA SER A 1037 4.37 31.45 23.68
C SER A 1037 5.79 31.97 23.96
N TRP A 1038 5.99 33.28 23.82
CA TRP A 1038 7.23 33.95 24.23
C TRP A 1038 7.50 33.81 25.74
N TYR A 1039 6.50 33.42 26.54
CA TYR A 1039 6.67 33.18 27.98
C TYR A 1039 7.44 31.91 28.34
N ASN A 1040 7.86 31.08 27.37
CA ASN A 1040 8.80 29.98 27.63
C ASN A 1040 10.09 30.48 28.31
N ARG A 1041 10.60 31.66 27.90
CA ARG A 1041 11.75 32.33 28.51
C ARG A 1041 11.53 32.66 29.98
N ALA A 1042 10.30 33.02 30.35
CA ALA A 1042 9.93 33.37 31.71
C ALA A 1042 9.74 32.16 32.62
N GLY A 1043 9.36 31.01 32.04
CA GLY A 1043 9.05 29.78 32.75
C GLY A 1043 10.15 28.74 32.65
N VAL A 1044 10.04 27.85 31.66
CA VAL A 1044 10.89 26.66 31.53
C VAL A 1044 12.35 27.04 31.28
N GLU A 1045 12.65 28.02 30.41
CA GLU A 1045 14.04 28.36 30.11
C GLU A 1045 14.78 28.92 31.33
N LYS A 1046 14.12 29.79 32.12
CA LYS A 1046 14.71 30.34 33.34
C LYS A 1046 14.95 29.26 34.39
N VAL A 1047 13.97 28.39 34.64
CA VAL A 1047 14.07 27.37 35.70
C VAL A 1047 15.05 26.25 35.34
N MET A 1048 15.15 25.92 34.04
CA MET A 1048 16.04 24.86 33.54
C MET A 1048 17.42 25.36 33.10
N GLY A 1049 17.67 26.68 33.14
CA GLY A 1049 18.96 27.27 32.76
C GLY A 1049 19.23 27.28 31.25
N PHE A 1050 18.18 27.34 30.43
CA PHE A 1050 18.30 27.45 28.96
C PHE A 1050 18.42 28.88 28.46
N CYS A 1051 18.31 29.87 29.34
CA CYS A 1051 18.63 31.28 29.07
C CYS A 1051 19.55 31.84 30.17
N SER A 1052 20.32 32.86 29.83
CA SER A 1052 21.12 33.63 30.80
C SER A 1052 20.22 34.53 31.66
N ASP A 1053 20.72 34.93 32.84
CA ASP A 1053 20.01 35.85 33.72
C ASP A 1053 19.79 37.22 33.07
N GLU A 1054 20.76 37.68 32.26
CA GLU A 1054 20.65 38.89 31.47
C GLU A 1054 19.51 38.80 30.45
N GLU A 1055 19.42 37.70 29.69
CA GLU A 1055 18.35 37.49 28.72
C GLU A 1055 16.97 37.39 29.37
N TYR A 1056 16.88 36.77 30.55
CA TYR A 1056 15.65 36.67 31.32
C TYR A 1056 15.19 38.06 31.81
N GLN A 1057 16.09 38.86 32.39
CA GLN A 1057 15.77 40.21 32.83
C GLN A 1057 15.37 41.12 31.66
N GLN A 1058 16.09 41.02 30.54
CA GLN A 1058 15.72 41.74 29.31
C GLN A 1058 14.33 41.34 28.81
N PHE A 1059 14.01 40.05 28.81
CA PHE A 1059 12.68 39.57 28.43
C PHE A 1059 11.57 40.15 29.32
N LEU A 1060 11.76 40.15 30.64
CA LEU A 1060 10.77 40.69 31.58
C LEU A 1060 10.54 42.20 31.41
N VAL A 1061 11.54 42.95 30.94
CA VAL A 1061 11.40 44.38 30.61
C VAL A 1061 10.72 44.56 29.25
N GLN A 1062 11.09 43.77 28.24
CA GLN A 1062 10.60 43.94 26.87
C GLN A 1062 9.19 43.39 26.63
N SER A 1063 8.77 42.34 27.34
CA SER A 1063 7.49 41.66 27.09
C SER A 1063 6.27 42.59 27.23
N PRO A 1064 6.14 43.42 28.29
CA PRO A 1064 5.01 44.36 28.40
C PRO A 1064 4.99 45.41 27.28
N ASP A 1065 6.16 45.90 26.85
CA ASP A 1065 6.25 46.88 25.76
C ASP A 1065 5.90 46.25 24.42
N TYR A 1066 6.34 45.02 24.17
CA TYR A 1066 5.97 44.25 22.99
C TYR A 1066 4.45 44.01 22.93
N GLU A 1067 3.84 43.58 24.03
CA GLU A 1067 2.38 43.41 24.12
C GLU A 1067 1.63 44.72 23.90
N ARG A 1068 2.10 45.82 24.48
CA ARG A 1068 1.54 47.16 24.28
C ARG A 1068 1.59 47.58 22.81
N MET A 1069 2.67 47.29 22.09
CA MET A 1069 2.76 47.56 20.65
C MET A 1069 1.69 46.80 19.86
N LEU A 1070 1.44 45.54 20.20
CA LEU A 1070 0.41 44.72 19.56
C LEU A 1070 -1.00 45.21 19.86
N VAL A 1071 -1.29 45.56 21.11
CA VAL A 1071 -2.59 46.11 21.52
C VAL A 1071 -2.86 47.44 20.82
N LYS A 1072 -1.88 48.35 20.78
CA LYS A 1072 -1.98 49.62 20.03
C LYS A 1072 -2.16 49.43 18.52
N SER A 1073 -1.76 48.29 17.97
CA SER A 1073 -2.00 47.89 16.58
C SER A 1073 -3.41 47.27 16.37
N GLY A 1074 -4.28 47.29 17.38
CA GLY A 1074 -5.63 46.71 17.30
C GLY A 1074 -5.67 45.18 17.49
N THR A 1075 -4.71 44.63 18.23
CA THR A 1075 -4.69 43.19 18.57
C THR A 1075 -5.16 42.98 20.00
N PHE A 1076 -6.24 42.22 20.17
CA PHE A 1076 -6.67 41.76 21.49
C PHE A 1076 -5.76 40.64 21.98
N ILE A 1077 -5.30 40.71 23.23
CA ILE A 1077 -4.43 39.70 23.83
C ILE A 1077 -5.10 39.17 25.10
N ILE A 1078 -5.31 37.85 25.17
CA ILE A 1078 -5.78 37.16 26.37
C ILE A 1078 -4.70 36.17 26.80
N LYS A 1079 -4.21 36.29 28.03
CA LYS A 1079 -3.17 35.41 28.60
C LYS A 1079 -3.76 34.52 29.68
N PHE A 1080 -3.81 33.22 29.43
CA PHE A 1080 -4.26 32.23 30.41
C PHE A 1080 -3.08 31.56 31.10
N TYR A 1081 -3.16 31.40 32.42
CA TYR A 1081 -2.29 30.52 33.19
C TYR A 1081 -3.10 29.38 33.81
N LEU A 1082 -2.95 28.17 33.29
CA LEU A 1082 -3.56 26.96 33.84
C LEU A 1082 -2.78 26.53 35.11
N SER A 1083 -3.40 26.69 36.27
CA SER A 1083 -2.86 26.31 37.58
C SER A 1083 -3.33 24.92 37.97
N ILE A 1084 -2.42 24.08 38.46
CA ILE A 1084 -2.73 22.76 39.04
C ILE A 1084 -1.90 22.56 40.31
N SER A 1085 -2.36 21.71 41.22
CA SER A 1085 -1.61 21.34 42.42
C SER A 1085 -0.43 20.41 42.12
N ARG A 1086 0.55 20.35 43.04
CA ARG A 1086 1.71 19.45 42.94
C ARG A 1086 1.30 17.98 42.84
N GLN A 1087 0.27 17.61 43.59
CA GLN A 1087 -0.32 16.26 43.58
C GLN A 1087 -0.97 15.94 42.23
N GLU A 1088 -1.80 16.85 41.70
CA GLU A 1088 -2.46 16.64 40.40
C GLU A 1088 -1.42 16.58 39.26
N GLN A 1089 -0.34 17.36 39.33
CA GLN A 1089 0.76 17.26 38.37
C GLN A 1089 1.45 15.88 38.45
N ALA A 1090 1.75 15.39 39.65
CA ALA A 1090 2.39 14.09 39.86
C ALA A 1090 1.51 12.95 39.32
N GLN A 1091 0.21 12.98 39.63
CA GLN A 1091 -0.75 12.01 39.11
C GLN A 1091 -0.81 12.03 37.57
N ARG A 1092 -0.79 13.22 36.96
CA ARG A 1092 -0.80 13.34 35.49
C ARG A 1092 0.51 12.89 34.84
N PHE A 1093 1.65 13.03 35.53
CA PHE A 1093 2.93 12.48 35.06
C PHE A 1093 2.95 10.96 35.16
N GLU A 1094 2.45 10.39 36.25
CA GLU A 1094 2.27 8.95 36.38
C GLU A 1094 1.33 8.40 35.29
N GLU A 1095 0.19 9.06 35.04
CA GLU A 1095 -0.70 8.72 33.92
C GLU A 1095 0.01 8.80 32.56
N ARG A 1096 0.88 9.79 32.33
CA ARG A 1096 1.63 9.93 31.07
C ARG A 1096 2.72 8.87 30.93
N ALA A 1097 3.35 8.48 32.03
CA ALA A 1097 4.37 7.43 32.06
C ALA A 1097 3.75 6.04 31.83
N THR A 1098 2.60 5.78 32.45
CA THR A 1098 1.90 4.49 32.38
C THR A 1098 1.05 4.33 31.11
N ASN A 1099 0.52 5.41 30.54
CA ASN A 1099 -0.28 5.35 29.31
C ASN A 1099 0.61 5.47 28.06
N PRO A 1100 0.76 4.41 27.24
CA PRO A 1100 1.65 4.40 26.08
C PRO A 1100 1.35 5.51 25.06
N LEU A 1101 0.08 5.92 24.93
CA LEU A 1101 -0.35 6.99 24.01
C LEU A 1101 0.00 8.40 24.50
N LYS A 1102 0.36 8.54 25.78
CA LYS A 1102 0.75 9.81 26.41
C LYS A 1102 2.24 9.87 26.75
N GLN A 1103 3.00 8.79 26.53
CA GLN A 1103 4.44 8.73 26.83
C GLN A 1103 5.26 9.76 26.05
N TRP A 1104 4.91 10.05 24.80
CA TRP A 1104 5.57 11.12 24.03
C TRP A 1104 5.40 12.52 24.67
N LYS A 1105 4.41 12.69 25.56
CA LYS A 1105 4.19 13.90 26.36
C LYS A 1105 4.96 13.91 27.69
N PHE A 1106 5.89 12.96 27.87
CA PHE A 1106 6.70 12.81 29.07
C PHE A 1106 8.18 12.81 28.70
N SER A 1107 8.87 13.87 29.07
CA SER A 1107 10.28 14.11 28.79
C SER A 1107 11.14 13.96 30.05
N VAL A 1108 12.46 13.95 29.87
CA VAL A 1108 13.41 13.97 30.99
C VAL A 1108 13.27 15.26 31.81
N VAL A 1109 12.96 16.37 31.14
CA VAL A 1109 12.70 17.68 31.76
C VAL A 1109 11.45 17.63 32.66
N ASP A 1110 10.41 16.90 32.25
CA ASP A 1110 9.19 16.71 33.06
C ASP A 1110 9.45 15.97 34.38
N LYS A 1111 10.43 15.04 34.41
CA LYS A 1111 10.83 14.34 35.65
C LYS A 1111 11.49 15.29 36.65
N GLU A 1112 12.30 16.24 36.17
CA GLU A 1112 12.95 17.23 37.03
C GLU A 1112 11.99 18.34 37.50
N ALA A 1113 10.94 18.64 36.72
CA ALA A 1113 9.99 19.72 37.02
C ALA A 1113 9.27 19.57 38.38
N GLN A 1114 9.04 18.34 38.86
CA GLN A 1114 8.48 18.09 40.19
C GLN A 1114 9.42 18.42 41.34
N SER A 1115 10.74 18.27 41.13
CA SER A 1115 11.76 18.60 42.12
C SER A 1115 11.96 20.12 42.24
N ARG A 1116 11.84 20.84 41.12
CA ARG A 1116 11.96 22.32 41.03
C ARG A 1116 10.62 23.04 41.19
N TRP A 1117 9.69 22.49 41.97
CA TRP A 1117 8.34 23.03 42.09
C TRP A 1117 8.32 24.50 42.53
N ASP A 1118 9.17 24.84 43.52
CA ASP A 1118 9.27 26.17 44.11
C ASP A 1118 9.93 27.17 43.16
N ASP A 1119 10.98 26.76 42.42
CA ASP A 1119 11.61 27.61 41.39
C ASP A 1119 10.61 28.02 40.30
N TYR A 1120 9.77 27.08 39.84
CA TYR A 1120 8.67 27.38 38.92
C TYR A 1120 7.59 28.26 39.54
N THR A 1121 7.35 28.17 40.86
CA THR A 1121 6.41 29.07 41.56
C THR A 1121 6.96 30.49 41.56
N GLN A 1122 8.23 30.67 41.90
CA GLN A 1122 8.90 31.97 41.93
C GLN A 1122 8.95 32.60 40.54
N ALA A 1123 9.33 31.83 39.51
CA ALA A 1123 9.37 32.30 38.12
C ALA A 1123 7.98 32.75 37.61
N LYS A 1124 6.92 32.00 37.94
CA LYS A 1124 5.53 32.38 37.66
C LYS A 1124 5.14 33.69 38.35
N GLU A 1125 5.42 33.82 39.63
CA GLU A 1125 5.07 35.03 40.41
C GLU A 1125 5.83 36.27 39.93
N GLU A 1126 7.10 36.12 39.58
CA GLU A 1126 7.89 37.20 38.94
C GLU A 1126 7.29 37.59 37.59
N THR A 1127 6.94 36.61 36.76
CA THR A 1127 6.31 36.85 35.45
C THR A 1127 5.01 37.64 35.62
N PHE A 1128 4.15 37.23 36.54
CA PHE A 1128 2.91 37.95 36.85
C PHE A 1128 3.18 39.38 37.33
N ARG A 1129 4.09 39.57 38.28
CA ARG A 1129 4.44 40.90 38.81
C ARG A 1129 4.93 41.85 37.71
N ARG A 1130 5.73 41.34 36.77
CA ARG A 1130 6.43 42.16 35.76
C ARG A 1130 5.66 42.30 34.45
N THR A 1131 4.72 41.41 34.16
CA THR A 1131 4.06 41.35 32.84
C THR A 1131 2.53 41.37 32.88
N ASP A 1132 1.90 41.37 34.06
CA ASP A 1132 0.47 41.69 34.17
C ASP A 1132 0.23 43.18 33.88
N SER A 1133 -0.73 43.49 33.02
CA SER A 1133 -1.08 44.87 32.68
C SER A 1133 -2.57 45.02 32.44
N ALA A 1134 -3.09 46.26 32.51
CA ALA A 1134 -4.50 46.53 32.24
C ALA A 1134 -4.90 46.23 30.77
N GLU A 1135 -3.95 46.38 29.84
CA GLU A 1135 -4.16 46.18 28.40
C GLU A 1135 -4.00 44.71 27.96
N ALA A 1136 -3.21 43.92 28.71
CA ALA A 1136 -3.01 42.49 28.49
C ALA A 1136 -2.95 41.76 29.85
N PRO A 1137 -4.10 41.50 30.50
CA PRO A 1137 -4.14 40.89 31.82
C PRO A 1137 -3.86 39.39 31.77
N TRP A 1138 -3.24 38.89 32.83
CA TRP A 1138 -3.11 37.47 33.11
C TRP A 1138 -4.34 36.93 33.81
N ILE A 1139 -4.87 35.82 33.29
CA ILE A 1139 -6.07 35.14 33.79
C ILE A 1139 -5.68 33.76 34.30
N ILE A 1140 -5.80 33.53 35.60
CA ILE A 1140 -5.50 32.24 36.22
C ILE A 1140 -6.74 31.36 36.11
N VAL A 1141 -6.52 30.12 35.71
CA VAL A 1141 -7.57 29.10 35.55
C VAL A 1141 -7.20 27.89 36.37
N LYS A 1142 -8.08 27.45 37.27
CA LYS A 1142 -7.90 26.22 38.04
C LYS A 1142 -8.14 25.01 37.15
N GLY A 1143 -7.08 24.21 36.98
CA GLY A 1143 -7.00 23.12 36.03
C GLY A 1143 -7.19 21.72 36.63
N GLU A 1144 -7.51 21.59 37.92
CA GLU A 1144 -7.71 20.31 38.61
C GLU A 1144 -8.78 19.45 37.91
N ASP A 1145 -9.90 20.06 37.52
CA ASP A 1145 -10.88 19.48 36.59
C ASP A 1145 -10.68 20.06 35.18
N LYS A 1146 -10.17 19.23 34.28
CA LYS A 1146 -9.91 19.65 32.89
C LYS A 1146 -11.18 20.03 32.15
N LEU A 1147 -12.32 19.40 32.45
CA LEU A 1147 -13.57 19.67 31.74
C LEU A 1147 -14.08 21.07 32.09
N ARG A 1148 -14.12 21.40 33.38
CA ARG A 1148 -14.51 22.74 33.83
C ARG A 1148 -13.54 23.80 33.34
N ALA A 1149 -12.23 23.58 33.46
CA ALA A 1149 -11.23 24.53 32.98
C ALA A 1149 -11.42 24.88 31.49
N ARG A 1150 -11.76 23.89 30.65
CA ARG A 1150 -12.05 24.11 29.22
C ARG A 1150 -13.28 24.97 29.01
N LEU A 1151 -14.39 24.65 29.67
CA LEU A 1151 -15.63 25.43 29.55
C LEU A 1151 -15.41 26.87 30.02
N GLU A 1152 -14.77 27.07 31.17
CA GLU A 1152 -14.54 28.38 31.75
C GLU A 1152 -13.60 29.24 30.90
N THR A 1153 -12.55 28.67 30.29
CA THR A 1153 -11.70 29.41 29.35
C THR A 1153 -12.47 29.88 28.12
N MET A 1154 -13.34 29.04 27.53
CA MET A 1154 -14.18 29.45 26.39
C MET A 1154 -15.15 30.54 26.81
N ARG A 1155 -15.80 30.38 27.95
CA ARG A 1155 -16.76 31.33 28.50
C ARG A 1155 -16.12 32.69 28.76
N TYR A 1156 -14.89 32.70 29.28
CA TYR A 1156 -14.12 33.92 29.51
C TYR A 1156 -13.76 34.61 28.19
N VAL A 1157 -13.24 33.89 27.19
CA VAL A 1157 -12.92 34.51 25.89
C VAL A 1157 -14.18 35.12 25.27
N LEU A 1158 -15.29 34.39 25.25
CA LEU A 1158 -16.56 34.88 24.70
C LEU A 1158 -17.12 36.08 25.48
N SER A 1159 -16.87 36.16 26.79
CA SER A 1159 -17.34 37.29 27.61
C SER A 1159 -16.58 38.59 27.35
N GLN A 1160 -15.38 38.54 26.76
CA GLN A 1160 -14.58 39.74 26.44
C GLN A 1160 -15.07 40.50 25.21
N PHE A 1161 -15.98 39.94 24.41
CA PHE A 1161 -16.40 40.51 23.13
C PHE A 1161 -17.92 40.63 23.02
N GLU A 1162 -18.39 41.71 22.41
CA GLU A 1162 -19.80 41.93 22.06
C GLU A 1162 -19.98 41.67 20.55
N TYR A 1163 -20.19 40.40 20.20
CA TYR A 1163 -20.32 39.93 18.81
C TYR A 1163 -21.78 39.71 18.39
N THR A 1164 -22.04 39.81 17.08
CA THR A 1164 -23.39 39.71 16.50
C THR A 1164 -24.04 38.36 16.83
N GLY A 1165 -25.26 38.40 17.38
CA GLY A 1165 -26.05 37.20 17.68
C GLY A 1165 -25.60 36.44 18.94
N LYS A 1166 -24.82 37.07 19.84
CA LYS A 1166 -24.44 36.54 21.15
C LYS A 1166 -25.67 36.17 21.99
N ASP A 1167 -25.72 34.93 22.48
CA ASP A 1167 -26.80 34.46 23.35
C ASP A 1167 -26.32 34.35 24.81
N GLN A 1168 -26.70 35.34 25.62
CA GLN A 1168 -26.25 35.44 27.01
C GLN A 1168 -26.75 34.28 27.89
N ASN A 1169 -27.89 33.67 27.56
CA ASN A 1169 -28.44 32.55 28.33
C ASN A 1169 -27.61 31.28 28.11
N LYS A 1170 -27.07 31.09 26.89
CA LYS A 1170 -26.19 29.96 26.55
C LYS A 1170 -24.77 30.17 27.05
N LEU A 1171 -24.30 31.43 27.04
CA LEU A 1171 -22.97 31.79 27.52
C LEU A 1171 -22.86 31.70 29.04
N GLY A 1172 -23.91 31.97 29.81
CA GLY A 1172 -23.86 31.93 31.29
C GLY A 1172 -22.85 32.93 31.88
N THR A 1173 -22.42 32.72 33.13
CA THR A 1173 -21.37 33.53 33.79
C THR A 1173 -20.17 32.67 34.14
N ALA A 1174 -18.96 33.17 33.87
CA ALA A 1174 -17.73 32.47 34.22
C ALA A 1174 -17.59 32.40 35.74
N ASN A 1175 -17.26 31.22 36.27
CA ASN A 1175 -17.19 31.00 37.71
C ASN A 1175 -15.95 31.69 38.29
N PRO A 1176 -16.11 32.75 39.10
CA PRO A 1176 -14.98 33.55 39.58
C PRO A 1176 -14.08 32.81 40.58
N LEU A 1177 -14.48 31.63 41.07
CA LEU A 1177 -13.63 30.75 41.89
C LEU A 1177 -12.77 29.79 41.06
N LEU A 1178 -13.05 29.63 39.76
CA LEU A 1178 -12.28 28.80 38.83
C LEU A 1178 -11.42 29.61 37.87
N ILE A 1179 -11.87 30.80 37.48
CA ILE A 1179 -11.18 31.67 36.52
C ILE A 1179 -11.20 33.12 37.00
N ALA A 1180 -10.03 33.73 37.18
CA ALA A 1180 -9.91 35.08 37.71
C ALA A 1180 -8.63 35.80 37.22
N PRO A 1181 -8.66 37.14 37.05
CA PRO A 1181 -7.45 37.92 36.74
C PRO A 1181 -6.45 37.95 37.91
N VAL A 1182 -5.16 37.97 37.59
CA VAL A 1182 -4.05 38.05 38.56
C VAL A 1182 -4.18 39.26 39.48
N LYS A 1183 -4.66 40.41 38.97
CA LYS A 1183 -4.87 41.64 39.76
C LYS A 1183 -5.68 41.42 41.04
N ILE A 1184 -6.59 40.44 41.06
CA ILE A 1184 -7.36 40.12 42.27
C ILE A 1184 -6.44 39.58 43.39
N LEU A 1185 -5.36 38.88 43.05
CA LEU A 1185 -4.40 38.31 44.01
C LEU A 1185 -3.42 39.33 44.58
N THR A 1186 -3.21 40.46 43.90
CA THR A 1186 -2.17 41.42 44.26
C THR A 1186 -2.74 42.73 44.76
N ASN A 1187 -2.53 43.07 46.03
CA ASN A 1187 -2.63 44.46 46.51
C ASN A 1187 -1.38 45.25 46.08
N TYR A 1188 -1.08 45.34 44.78
CA TYR A 1188 -0.20 46.42 44.31
C TYR A 1188 -1.05 47.67 44.29
N SER A 1189 -0.91 48.49 45.33
CA SER A 1189 -1.37 49.88 45.33
C SER A 1189 -0.93 50.54 44.03
N ASP A 1190 -1.85 51.23 43.35
CA ASP A 1190 -1.54 52.10 42.23
C ASP A 1190 -0.36 53.02 42.61
N SER A 1191 0.75 52.86 41.90
CA SER A 1191 1.87 53.82 41.86
C SER A 1191 2.34 53.99 40.43
#